data_AF-A0AAW2CQC0-F1
#
_entry.id   AF-A0AAW2CQC0-F1
#
_cell.length_a   1.000
_cell.length_b   1.000
_cell.length_c   1.000
_cell.angle_alpha   90.00
_cell.angle_beta   90.00
_cell.angle_gamma   90.00
#
_symmetry.space_group_name_H-M   'P 1'
#
loop_
_entity.id
_entity.type
_entity.pdbx_description
1 polymer ?
#
loop_
_entity_poly.entity_id
_entity_poly.type
_entity_poly.pdbx_seq_one_letter_code
_entity_poly.pdbx_strand_id
1 'polypeptide(L)'
;MDDYNGTHESGYYTELLMDGDYRNYCDDHDGGDLNDGNYNNVDNNNDGDNNDDDDGESSDSDDDSDSDSNDDDDSNNISNQEFYQLVVVTCEAVVTYFNKYINETPCYDSEQTRWVWVRRCVEGNEKLCYNMFRMKKEVFHTLCRVLQNDYGLQHSRKIRLEKSVAICLLILGHGTCNRMVQEIFQHSGETRSRHFEKMITLLGAHFAAAYVKPSDPTFSEIPSQLQDHPIYWPHFQDCIGAIDGTHVIAHVPTEKSIPYFGRKGYPTQNVTAACDFDMSFTFVLPGWEDAAHNTSIFLVTIRKQSNNFSNPPPSLKYYVVDSGYPMMKGYLAPYKGISYHLQEFRRRGGSPRTRHEKFNHAHSSLQCVIERTFGVWKNKWRIIINMPSFPFRIQILIVSTTMALHNFVRLNDRDDMGFINANRNSISRREHNSEAGSSYEQNSGSLIDPTMAGEDATEMIKTTEENRRSAAEKEAEVREANNDVVRAWGEKRLEPKLKNHVDLVKLLGIAGLKKGADVAGGRGFYLKGDGVRLNQALINFGLDFLEKRGHTLLHTPFFMRKEVVARCAQLAQFDEELYELNLPYQVVSIVSGALNDAASKKYDLEAWFPASQTYRELVSCSNCTDYQARRMETLYGQKKSNEQKKKYVHLLNSTLIATERTMCCIIENYQREDGVEIPEALQEFMGGKTFLPFRN
;
A
#
# COMPACT_ATOMS: atom_id res chain seq x y z
N MET A 1 -21.25 -35.22 -9.71
CA MET A 1 -21.41 -36.41 -8.86
C MET A 1 -20.11 -36.62 -8.09
N ASP A 2 -19.91 -35.96 -6.97
CA ASP A 2 -20.87 -35.09 -6.26
C ASP A 2 -20.28 -33.71 -5.93
N ASP A 3 -21.15 -32.77 -5.58
CA ASP A 3 -20.85 -31.34 -5.54
C ASP A 3 -20.21 -30.89 -4.22
N TYR A 4 -19.39 -29.85 -4.28
CA TYR A 4 -18.96 -29.09 -3.10
C TYR A 4 -18.95 -27.59 -3.39
N ASN A 5 -20.08 -26.92 -3.13
CA ASN A 5 -20.18 -25.47 -3.21
C ASN A 5 -19.44 -24.82 -2.02
N GLY A 6 -18.30 -24.21 -2.28
CA GLY A 6 -17.55 -23.39 -1.33
C GLY A 6 -17.35 -21.97 -1.88
N THR A 7 -17.97 -20.98 -1.25
CA THR A 7 -17.87 -19.56 -1.68
C THR A 7 -16.49 -19.01 -1.35
N HIS A 8 -15.62 -18.93 -2.35
CA HIS A 8 -14.33 -18.23 -2.25
C HIS A 8 -14.50 -16.72 -2.46
N GLU A 9 -14.11 -15.91 -1.48
CA GLU A 9 -13.85 -14.48 -1.71
C GLU A 9 -12.56 -14.32 -2.54
N SER A 10 -12.70 -13.93 -3.82
CA SER A 10 -11.57 -13.81 -4.74
C SER A 10 -10.82 -12.48 -4.57
N GLY A 11 -9.48 -12.58 -4.45
CA GLY A 11 -8.62 -11.44 -4.12
C GLY A 11 -8.26 -10.53 -5.29
N TYR A 12 -9.25 -9.83 -5.88
CA TYR A 12 -9.23 -8.54 -6.61
C TYR A 12 -8.19 -8.21 -7.71
N TYR A 13 -7.13 -8.99 -7.93
CA TYR A 13 -5.98 -8.60 -8.76
C TYR A 13 -5.74 -9.47 -10.01
N THR A 14 -6.45 -10.59 -10.16
CA THR A 14 -6.25 -11.54 -11.29
C THR A 14 -7.41 -11.54 -12.30
N GLU A 15 -8.65 -11.43 -11.84
CA GLU A 15 -9.85 -11.50 -12.69
C GLU A 15 -10.03 -10.27 -13.61
N LEU A 16 -9.31 -9.17 -13.35
CA LEU A 16 -9.37 -7.94 -14.15
C LEU A 16 -8.35 -7.87 -15.31
N LEU A 17 -7.67 -8.99 -15.61
CA LEU A 17 -6.57 -9.08 -16.60
C LEU A 17 -6.69 -10.27 -17.58
N MET A 18 -7.67 -11.17 -17.41
CA MET A 18 -7.82 -12.40 -18.19
C MET A 18 -9.29 -12.66 -18.58
N ASP A 19 -9.91 -11.69 -19.25
CA ASP A 19 -11.06 -11.93 -20.14
C ASP A 19 -11.24 -10.73 -21.10
N GLY A 20 -11.38 -11.01 -22.41
CA GLY A 20 -11.42 -9.97 -23.45
C GLY A 20 -10.73 -10.40 -24.74
N ASP A 21 -11.37 -11.28 -25.51
CA ASP A 21 -10.85 -11.76 -26.80
C ASP A 21 -10.86 -10.64 -27.86
N TYR A 22 -9.70 -10.04 -28.10
CA TYR A 22 -9.54 -8.77 -28.83
C TYR A 22 -9.75 -8.88 -30.36
N ARG A 23 -10.36 -9.97 -30.84
CA ARG A 23 -10.50 -10.29 -32.27
C ARG A 23 -11.86 -9.93 -32.88
N ASN A 24 -12.93 -9.88 -32.08
CA ASN A 24 -14.32 -9.82 -32.58
C ASN A 24 -15.10 -8.55 -32.15
N TYR A 25 -14.48 -7.36 -32.25
CA TYR A 25 -15.18 -6.08 -32.05
C TYR A 25 -14.89 -5.07 -33.16
N CYS A 26 -15.35 -5.40 -34.37
CA CYS A 26 -15.28 -4.54 -35.57
C CYS A 26 -16.52 -4.65 -36.46
N ASP A 27 -17.71 -4.75 -35.86
CA ASP A 27 -19.01 -4.59 -36.55
C ASP A 27 -20.05 -3.95 -35.59
N ASP A 28 -21.26 -3.74 -36.11
CA ASP A 28 -22.47 -3.17 -35.47
C ASP A 28 -22.52 -1.65 -35.19
N HIS A 29 -22.93 -0.95 -36.25
CA HIS A 29 -24.02 0.03 -36.34
C HIS A 29 -24.03 1.35 -35.53
N ASP A 30 -24.21 2.45 -36.28
CA ASP A 30 -24.57 3.79 -35.81
C ASP A 30 -26.06 3.86 -35.39
N GLY A 31 -26.40 4.62 -34.34
CA GLY A 31 -27.79 4.96 -34.01
C GLY A 31 -28.03 5.71 -32.69
N GLY A 32 -28.51 6.97 -32.78
CA GLY A 32 -29.25 7.68 -31.72
C GLY A 32 -28.45 8.41 -30.63
N ASP A 33 -28.33 9.74 -30.75
CA ASP A 33 -27.99 10.61 -29.63
C ASP A 33 -29.23 10.90 -28.76
N LEU A 34 -29.13 10.77 -27.43
CA LEU A 34 -30.03 11.39 -26.45
C LEU A 34 -29.23 11.84 -25.19
N ASN A 35 -29.75 12.87 -24.51
CA ASN A 35 -28.99 13.83 -23.69
C ASN A 35 -28.35 13.33 -22.37
N ASP A 36 -27.33 14.10 -21.94
CA ASP A 36 -26.71 14.08 -20.63
C ASP A 36 -27.68 14.35 -19.46
N GLY A 37 -27.38 13.75 -18.29
CA GLY A 37 -27.77 14.25 -16.98
C GLY A 37 -26.62 15.06 -16.35
N ASN A 38 -26.79 16.38 -16.22
CA ASN A 38 -25.73 17.29 -15.78
C ASN A 38 -25.61 17.40 -14.25
N TYR A 39 -24.40 17.24 -13.72
CA TYR A 39 -24.03 17.64 -12.36
C TYR A 39 -22.74 18.46 -12.39
N ASN A 40 -22.79 19.70 -11.89
CA ASN A 40 -21.63 20.49 -11.50
C ASN A 40 -21.98 21.48 -10.37
N ASN A 41 -20.97 21.88 -9.61
CA ASN A 41 -21.14 22.55 -8.32
C ASN A 41 -21.24 24.09 -8.40
N VAL A 42 -22.00 24.63 -7.44
CA VAL A 42 -21.67 25.74 -6.53
C VAL A 42 -20.46 26.63 -6.90
N ASP A 43 -20.71 27.92 -7.10
CA ASP A 43 -19.96 29.09 -6.59
C ASP A 43 -20.58 30.38 -7.20
N ASN A 44 -20.61 31.57 -6.57
CA ASN A 44 -20.68 31.96 -5.15
C ASN A 44 -20.99 33.48 -5.06
N ASN A 45 -21.66 33.95 -4.00
CA ASN A 45 -21.92 35.39 -3.69
C ASN A 45 -22.81 36.17 -4.71
N ASN A 46 -23.37 37.37 -4.42
CA ASN A 46 -23.25 38.26 -3.26
C ASN A 46 -24.55 39.05 -3.01
N ASP A 47 -24.68 39.62 -1.80
CA ASP A 47 -25.58 40.71 -1.36
C ASP A 47 -27.09 40.57 -1.59
N GLY A 48 -27.90 41.18 -0.71
CA GLY A 48 -29.36 41.10 -0.76
C GLY A 48 -30.03 42.45 -0.53
N ASP A 49 -31.35 42.44 -0.45
CA ASP A 49 -32.14 43.46 0.22
C ASP A 49 -33.50 42.86 0.63
N ASN A 50 -33.91 43.10 1.88
CA ASN A 50 -35.21 43.71 2.26
C ASN A 50 -36.42 43.38 1.34
N ASN A 51 -37.50 42.69 1.78
CA ASN A 51 -38.33 43.06 2.94
C ASN A 51 -39.48 42.06 3.26
N ASP A 52 -39.99 42.18 4.49
CA ASP A 52 -41.39 42.17 4.96
C ASP A 52 -42.36 40.96 4.74
N ASP A 53 -42.70 40.35 5.89
CA ASP A 53 -44.05 40.21 6.49
C ASP A 53 -45.08 39.11 6.11
N ASP A 54 -45.47 38.43 7.20
CA ASP A 54 -46.79 37.96 7.66
C ASP A 54 -47.65 36.87 6.96
N ASP A 55 -47.86 35.81 7.77
CA ASP A 55 -49.13 35.13 8.09
C ASP A 55 -49.91 34.28 7.07
N GLY A 56 -50.65 33.30 7.61
CA GLY A 56 -51.67 32.53 6.88
C GLY A 56 -51.64 31.01 7.12
N GLU A 57 -51.95 30.56 8.34
CA GLU A 57 -52.04 29.13 8.67
C GLU A 57 -53.21 28.40 7.97
N SER A 58 -52.92 27.22 7.40
CA SER A 58 -53.84 26.05 7.40
C SER A 58 -55.17 26.18 6.60
N SER A 59 -56.02 25.15 6.50
CA SER A 59 -55.89 23.70 6.77
C SER A 59 -56.77 22.93 5.78
N ASP A 60 -56.44 21.67 5.50
CA ASP A 60 -57.31 20.78 4.71
C ASP A 60 -58.55 20.35 5.52
N SER A 61 -59.71 20.33 4.86
CA SER A 61 -60.90 19.59 5.30
C SER A 61 -61.82 19.31 4.11
N ASP A 62 -61.90 18.04 3.71
CA ASP A 62 -62.94 17.53 2.81
C ASP A 62 -64.31 17.51 3.52
N ASP A 63 -65.41 17.64 2.76
CA ASP A 63 -66.67 16.95 3.09
C ASP A 63 -67.57 16.82 1.83
N ASP A 64 -68.44 15.81 1.82
CA ASP A 64 -69.08 15.26 0.62
C ASP A 64 -70.45 15.88 0.22
N SER A 65 -70.76 15.82 -1.10
CA SER A 65 -72.11 15.78 -1.73
C SER A 65 -73.11 16.94 -1.47
N ASP A 66 -73.86 17.44 -2.46
CA ASP A 66 -74.93 16.67 -3.11
C ASP A 66 -75.50 17.30 -4.41
N SER A 67 -76.16 16.46 -5.22
CA SER A 67 -77.22 16.75 -6.23
C SER A 67 -77.02 17.64 -7.49
N ASP A 68 -77.42 17.05 -8.63
CA ASP A 68 -78.29 17.57 -9.72
C ASP A 68 -77.91 18.73 -10.68
N SER A 69 -77.55 18.33 -11.92
CA SER A 69 -78.10 18.80 -13.23
C SER A 69 -78.04 20.30 -13.60
N ASN A 70 -77.60 20.71 -14.79
CA ASN A 70 -77.79 20.15 -16.15
C ASN A 70 -76.62 20.55 -17.08
N ASP A 71 -76.65 20.08 -18.33
CA ASP A 71 -75.77 20.55 -19.40
C ASP A 71 -76.05 22.03 -19.77
N ASP A 72 -75.00 22.85 -19.82
CA ASP A 72 -74.94 24.09 -20.62
C ASP A 72 -73.61 24.09 -21.38
N ASP A 73 -73.69 24.13 -22.71
CA ASP A 73 -72.56 23.97 -23.66
C ASP A 73 -71.99 25.35 -24.03
N ASP A 74 -71.02 25.86 -23.26
CA ASP A 74 -70.39 27.17 -23.53
C ASP A 74 -68.91 27.13 -23.93
N SER A 75 -68.72 27.52 -25.19
CA SER A 75 -67.52 27.85 -25.95
C SER A 75 -66.14 27.91 -25.25
N ASN A 76 -65.23 27.04 -25.70
CA ASN A 76 -63.77 27.19 -25.56
C ASN A 76 -63.22 28.40 -26.35
N ASN A 77 -63.47 29.62 -25.87
CA ASN A 77 -62.81 30.84 -26.34
C ASN A 77 -61.58 31.17 -25.47
N ILE A 78 -60.45 30.52 -25.77
CA ILE A 78 -59.13 31.04 -25.34
C ILE A 78 -59.04 32.48 -25.83
N SER A 79 -58.74 33.45 -24.96
CA SER A 79 -58.69 34.84 -25.40
C SER A 79 -57.56 35.00 -26.43
N ASN A 80 -57.76 35.88 -27.43
CA ASN A 80 -56.72 36.15 -28.42
C ASN A 80 -55.38 36.52 -27.77
N GLN A 81 -55.41 37.18 -26.60
CA GLN A 81 -54.23 37.54 -25.84
C GLN A 81 -53.49 36.31 -25.28
N GLU A 82 -54.18 35.34 -24.67
CA GLU A 82 -53.58 34.08 -24.21
C GLU A 82 -53.03 33.26 -25.37
N PHE A 83 -53.74 33.22 -26.51
CA PHE A 83 -53.25 32.57 -27.73
C PHE A 83 -51.94 33.22 -28.23
N TYR A 84 -51.87 34.55 -28.31
CA TYR A 84 -50.63 35.25 -28.66
C TYR A 84 -49.52 35.02 -27.61
N GLN A 85 -49.85 34.99 -26.32
CA GLN A 85 -48.89 34.68 -25.24
C GLN A 85 -48.27 33.29 -25.44
N LEU A 86 -49.11 32.28 -25.71
CA LEU A 86 -48.70 30.90 -25.96
C LEU A 86 -47.85 30.79 -27.25
N VAL A 87 -48.22 31.50 -28.32
CA VAL A 87 -47.44 31.56 -29.56
C VAL A 87 -46.07 32.20 -29.34
N VAL A 88 -45.96 33.28 -28.56
CA VAL A 88 -44.67 33.91 -28.23
C VAL A 88 -43.78 32.96 -27.45
N VAL A 89 -44.28 32.35 -26.36
CA VAL A 89 -43.51 31.39 -25.55
C VAL A 89 -43.11 30.16 -26.37
N THR A 90 -43.97 29.68 -27.27
CA THR A 90 -43.64 28.57 -28.18
C THR A 90 -42.55 28.96 -29.17
N CYS A 91 -42.61 30.17 -29.74
CA CYS A 91 -41.56 30.71 -30.61
C CYS A 91 -40.23 30.89 -29.87
N GLU A 92 -40.21 31.40 -28.63
CA GLU A 92 -38.99 31.50 -27.82
C GLU A 92 -38.43 30.12 -27.47
N ALA A 93 -39.28 29.14 -27.14
CA ALA A 93 -38.85 27.77 -26.90
C ALA A 93 -38.24 27.12 -28.16
N VAL A 94 -38.85 27.33 -29.33
CA VAL A 94 -38.34 26.85 -30.62
C VAL A 94 -37.03 27.54 -31.01
N VAL A 95 -36.92 28.87 -30.82
CA VAL A 95 -35.68 29.63 -31.08
C VAL A 95 -34.57 29.24 -30.11
N THR A 96 -34.90 28.96 -28.85
CA THR A 96 -33.94 28.47 -27.84
C THR A 96 -33.48 27.06 -28.15
N TYR A 97 -34.40 26.16 -28.53
CA TYR A 97 -34.08 24.81 -28.98
C TYR A 97 -33.21 24.84 -30.24
N PHE A 98 -33.56 25.66 -31.24
CA PHE A 98 -32.79 25.85 -32.46
C PHE A 98 -31.37 26.35 -32.14
N ASN A 99 -31.23 27.41 -31.34
CA ASN A 99 -29.92 27.95 -30.99
C ASN A 99 -29.08 27.03 -30.11
N LYS A 100 -29.70 26.12 -29.34
CA LYS A 100 -28.98 25.19 -28.45
C LYS A 100 -28.62 23.85 -29.12
N TYR A 101 -29.40 23.37 -30.09
CA TYR A 101 -29.28 22.02 -30.64
C TYR A 101 -29.24 21.93 -32.18
N ILE A 102 -29.48 23.02 -32.93
CA ILE A 102 -29.51 23.02 -34.41
C ILE A 102 -28.51 24.02 -35.00
N ASN A 103 -28.30 25.17 -34.33
CA ASN A 103 -27.35 26.20 -34.74
C ASN A 103 -25.92 25.78 -34.35
N GLU A 104 -25.32 24.88 -35.12
CA GLU A 104 -23.94 24.38 -34.93
C GLU A 104 -22.89 25.49 -35.11
N THR A 105 -22.77 26.36 -34.11
CA THR A 105 -21.71 27.37 -34.04
C THR A 105 -20.37 26.64 -33.90
N PRO A 106 -19.39 26.80 -34.82
CA PRO A 106 -18.17 26.01 -34.81
C PRO A 106 -17.32 26.26 -33.56
N CYS A 107 -17.37 25.33 -32.59
CA CYS A 107 -16.57 25.38 -31.36
C CYS A 107 -15.07 25.06 -31.57
N TYR A 108 -14.66 24.78 -32.82
CA TYR A 108 -13.33 24.32 -33.20
C TYR A 108 -12.89 24.95 -34.54
N ASP A 109 -12.26 26.12 -34.48
CA ASP A 109 -11.93 27.00 -35.61
C ASP A 109 -10.43 27.06 -35.97
N SER A 110 -9.57 26.41 -35.18
CA SER A 110 -8.11 26.57 -35.26
C SER A 110 -7.49 26.16 -36.60
N GLU A 111 -6.71 27.08 -37.21
CA GLU A 111 -5.94 26.85 -38.44
C GLU A 111 -4.96 25.66 -38.36
N GLN A 112 -4.45 25.36 -37.15
CA GLN A 112 -3.58 24.19 -36.94
C GLN A 112 -4.42 22.92 -36.86
N THR A 113 -4.74 22.37 -38.04
CA THR A 113 -5.49 21.10 -38.14
C THR A 113 -4.90 20.02 -37.22
N ARG A 114 -5.78 19.20 -36.64
CA ARG A 114 -5.50 18.31 -35.49
C ARG A 114 -4.36 17.29 -35.64
N TRP A 115 -3.81 17.15 -36.85
CA TRP A 115 -2.65 16.33 -37.19
C TRP A 115 -1.38 17.17 -37.39
N VAL A 116 -1.49 18.38 -37.95
CA VAL A 116 -0.36 19.30 -38.18
C VAL A 116 0.36 19.66 -36.88
N TRP A 117 -0.35 19.78 -35.75
CA TRP A 117 0.31 19.97 -34.45
C TRP A 117 1.21 18.78 -34.07
N VAL A 118 0.70 17.54 -34.15
CA VAL A 118 1.49 16.33 -33.86
C VAL A 118 2.66 16.22 -34.82
N ARG A 119 2.41 16.45 -36.11
CA ARG A 119 3.42 16.46 -37.16
C ARG A 119 4.54 17.46 -36.88
N ARG A 120 4.19 18.70 -36.53
CA ARG A 120 5.12 19.76 -36.08
C ARG A 120 5.93 19.34 -34.86
N CYS A 121 5.34 18.61 -33.91
CA CYS A 121 6.05 18.12 -32.73
C CYS A 121 7.06 17.00 -33.04
N VAL A 122 6.82 16.17 -34.06
CA VAL A 122 7.68 15.02 -34.42
C VAL A 122 8.71 15.36 -35.51
N GLU A 123 8.28 16.04 -36.58
CA GLU A 123 9.11 16.41 -37.75
C GLU A 123 9.82 17.77 -37.59
N GLY A 124 9.44 18.57 -36.58
CA GLY A 124 9.99 19.92 -36.36
C GLY A 124 11.34 19.92 -35.63
N ASN A 125 11.52 20.87 -34.71
CA ASN A 125 12.75 20.95 -33.90
C ASN A 125 12.94 19.65 -33.09
N GLU A 126 14.14 19.06 -33.15
CA GLU A 126 14.44 17.75 -32.56
C GLU A 126 14.15 17.65 -31.06
N LYS A 127 14.25 18.77 -30.33
CA LYS A 127 13.93 18.85 -28.90
C LYS A 127 12.42 18.92 -28.63
N LEU A 128 11.60 19.30 -29.60
CA LEU A 128 10.16 19.48 -29.41
C LEU A 128 9.45 18.14 -29.16
N CYS A 129 9.80 17.09 -29.91
CA CYS A 129 9.29 15.73 -29.70
C CYS A 129 9.58 15.25 -28.27
N TYR A 130 10.84 15.41 -27.83
CA TYR A 130 11.26 15.07 -26.47
C TYR A 130 10.55 15.92 -25.40
N ASN A 131 10.39 17.22 -25.65
CA ASN A 131 9.76 18.15 -24.72
C ASN A 131 8.25 17.92 -24.54
N MET A 132 7.54 17.39 -25.56
CA MET A 132 6.09 17.13 -25.50
C MET A 132 5.73 15.66 -25.20
N PHE A 133 6.50 14.71 -25.74
CA PHE A 133 6.21 13.27 -25.70
C PHE A 133 7.25 12.45 -24.93
N ARG A 134 8.24 13.10 -24.30
CA ARG A 134 9.24 12.52 -23.37
C ARG A 134 10.23 11.52 -23.98
N MET A 135 10.32 11.47 -25.30
CA MET A 135 11.17 10.57 -26.08
C MET A 135 11.62 11.22 -27.40
N LYS A 136 12.73 10.74 -28.00
CA LYS A 136 13.18 11.21 -29.33
C LYS A 136 12.20 10.76 -30.44
N LYS A 137 12.19 11.46 -31.58
CA LYS A 137 11.26 11.17 -32.71
C LYS A 137 11.32 9.72 -33.21
N GLU A 138 12.51 9.13 -33.26
CA GLU A 138 12.70 7.73 -33.67
C GLU A 138 12.09 6.74 -32.67
N VAL A 139 12.14 7.05 -31.37
CA VAL A 139 11.51 6.26 -30.31
C VAL A 139 9.99 6.39 -30.39
N PHE A 140 9.47 7.59 -30.68
CA PHE A 140 8.04 7.81 -30.90
C PHE A 140 7.50 7.04 -32.11
N HIS A 141 8.19 7.07 -33.25
CA HIS A 141 7.83 6.27 -34.42
C HIS A 141 7.95 4.77 -34.17
N THR A 142 8.93 4.34 -33.36
CA THR A 142 9.08 2.92 -32.99
C THR A 142 7.98 2.47 -32.04
N LEU A 143 7.58 3.30 -31.07
CA LEU A 143 6.42 3.04 -30.21
C LEU A 143 5.13 2.93 -31.04
N CYS A 144 4.91 3.83 -32.00
CA CYS A 144 3.74 3.76 -32.87
C CYS A 144 3.70 2.46 -33.68
N ARG A 145 4.84 2.02 -34.26
CA ARG A 145 4.95 0.75 -35.00
C ARG A 145 4.72 -0.47 -34.10
N VAL A 146 5.33 -0.51 -32.92
CA VAL A 146 5.13 -1.59 -31.93
C VAL A 146 3.67 -1.70 -31.52
N LEU A 147 3.02 -0.58 -31.16
CA LEU A 147 1.61 -0.59 -30.77
C LEU A 147 0.68 -1.01 -31.92
N GLN A 148 1.02 -0.66 -33.17
CA GLN A 148 0.25 -1.08 -34.34
C GLN A 148 0.40 -2.58 -34.65
N ASN A 149 1.63 -3.08 -34.67
CA ASN A 149 1.96 -4.42 -35.11
C ASN A 149 1.73 -5.47 -34.02
N ASP A 150 2.21 -5.20 -32.81
CA ASP A 150 2.33 -6.21 -31.74
C ASP A 150 1.14 -6.16 -30.78
N TYR A 151 0.45 -5.01 -30.70
CA TYR A 151 -0.70 -4.76 -29.81
C TYR A 151 -2.00 -4.44 -30.57
N GLY A 152 -1.99 -4.54 -31.91
CA GLY A 152 -3.18 -4.39 -32.75
C GLY A 152 -3.85 -3.02 -32.71
N LEU A 153 -3.19 -1.96 -32.22
CA LEU A 153 -3.75 -0.62 -32.20
C LEU A 153 -3.99 -0.15 -33.65
N GLN A 154 -5.23 0.22 -33.99
CA GLN A 154 -5.58 0.67 -35.34
C GLN A 154 -5.97 2.15 -35.38
N HIS A 155 -6.03 2.68 -36.60
CA HIS A 155 -6.58 4.00 -36.88
C HIS A 155 -8.11 3.94 -36.72
N SER A 156 -8.72 4.85 -35.94
CA SER A 156 -10.18 4.95 -35.87
C SER A 156 -10.72 5.87 -36.97
N ARG A 157 -12.01 5.73 -37.32
CA ARG A 157 -12.68 6.60 -38.32
C ARG A 157 -12.50 8.11 -38.05
N LYS A 158 -12.20 8.52 -36.82
CA LYS A 158 -12.07 9.94 -36.39
C LYS A 158 -10.67 10.33 -35.88
N ILE A 159 -9.77 9.39 -35.56
CA ILE A 159 -8.44 9.64 -34.94
C ILE A 159 -7.37 8.69 -35.51
N ARG A 160 -6.26 9.26 -36.03
CA ARG A 160 -5.06 8.51 -36.44
C ARG A 160 -4.32 7.90 -35.24
N LEU A 161 -3.63 6.79 -35.45
CA LEU A 161 -2.87 6.09 -34.41
C LEU A 161 -1.84 6.98 -33.73
N GLU A 162 -1.00 7.69 -34.50
CA GLU A 162 0.07 8.50 -33.94
C GLU A 162 -0.48 9.71 -33.17
N LYS A 163 -1.67 10.20 -33.55
CA LYS A 163 -2.41 11.22 -32.80
C LYS A 163 -2.93 10.67 -31.47
N SER A 164 -3.44 9.44 -31.42
CA SER A 164 -3.86 8.80 -30.17
C SER A 164 -2.67 8.62 -29.22
N VAL A 165 -1.54 8.13 -29.74
CA VAL A 165 -0.28 8.01 -28.97
C VAL A 165 0.20 9.37 -28.47
N ALA A 166 0.19 10.42 -29.31
CA ALA A 166 0.56 11.78 -28.90
C ALA A 166 -0.36 12.36 -27.79
N ILE A 167 -1.68 12.11 -27.85
CA ILE A 167 -2.63 12.49 -26.80
C ILE A 167 -2.27 11.81 -25.48
N CYS A 168 -2.05 10.49 -25.49
CA CYS A 168 -1.72 9.73 -24.29
C CYS A 168 -0.38 10.17 -23.69
N LEU A 169 0.67 10.31 -24.52
CA LEU A 169 2.00 10.74 -24.07
C LEU A 169 2.02 12.18 -23.52
N LEU A 170 1.21 13.09 -24.07
CA LEU A 170 1.09 14.44 -23.52
C LEU A 170 0.46 14.41 -22.12
N ILE A 171 -0.68 13.71 -21.96
CA ILE A 171 -1.38 13.58 -20.68
C ILE A 171 -0.45 12.94 -19.63
N LEU A 172 0.22 11.84 -19.96
CA LEU A 172 1.15 11.16 -19.04
C LEU A 172 2.41 11.97 -18.74
N GLY A 173 2.99 12.59 -19.77
CA GLY A 173 4.24 13.34 -19.69
C GLY A 173 4.09 14.63 -18.87
N HIS A 174 2.96 15.31 -18.97
CA HIS A 174 2.76 16.66 -18.42
C HIS A 174 1.68 16.75 -17.34
N GLY A 175 0.80 15.75 -17.17
CA GLY A 175 -0.38 15.86 -16.31
C GLY A 175 -1.47 16.78 -16.90
N THR A 176 -1.52 16.92 -18.22
CA THR A 176 -2.37 17.89 -18.92
C THR A 176 -3.86 17.60 -18.69
N CYS A 177 -4.60 18.57 -18.17
CA CYS A 177 -6.04 18.47 -17.94
C CYS A 177 -6.83 18.33 -19.25
N ASN A 178 -7.95 17.61 -19.24
CA ASN A 178 -8.71 17.29 -20.46
C ASN A 178 -9.10 18.56 -21.26
N ARG A 179 -9.42 19.69 -20.59
CA ARG A 179 -9.69 20.99 -21.24
C ARG A 179 -8.58 21.45 -22.18
N MET A 180 -7.32 21.43 -21.73
CA MET A 180 -6.18 21.81 -22.57
C MET A 180 -5.94 20.82 -23.73
N VAL A 181 -6.33 19.55 -23.56
CA VAL A 181 -6.28 18.54 -24.63
C VAL A 181 -7.48 18.69 -25.61
N GLN A 182 -8.56 19.40 -25.27
CA GLN A 182 -9.52 19.88 -26.30
C GLN A 182 -8.90 20.98 -27.14
N GLU A 183 -8.25 21.95 -26.51
CA GLU A 183 -7.62 23.07 -27.22
C GLU A 183 -6.61 22.58 -28.27
N ILE A 184 -5.70 21.69 -27.88
CA ILE A 184 -4.63 21.20 -28.78
C ILE A 184 -5.15 20.25 -29.87
N PHE A 185 -6.18 19.44 -29.61
CA PHE A 185 -6.57 18.33 -30.49
C PHE A 185 -7.99 18.38 -31.06
N GLN A 186 -8.79 19.39 -30.68
CA GLN A 186 -10.05 19.82 -31.29
C GLN A 186 -11.07 18.66 -31.47
N HIS A 187 -11.53 18.11 -30.33
CA HIS A 187 -12.54 17.04 -30.15
C HIS A 187 -13.25 17.21 -28.80
N SER A 188 -14.37 16.50 -28.55
CA SER A 188 -15.03 16.50 -27.23
C SER A 188 -14.17 15.88 -26.11
N GLY A 189 -14.42 16.31 -24.87
CA GLY A 189 -13.77 15.80 -23.66
C GLY A 189 -14.00 14.31 -23.45
N GLU A 190 -15.23 13.90 -23.72
CA GLU A 190 -15.78 12.55 -23.64
C GLU A 190 -15.09 11.60 -24.65
N THR A 191 -14.94 12.02 -25.91
CA THR A 191 -14.18 11.27 -26.94
C THR A 191 -12.74 10.99 -26.49
N ARG A 192 -12.08 11.97 -25.85
CA ARG A 192 -10.69 11.80 -25.37
C ARG A 192 -10.58 10.92 -24.13
N SER A 193 -11.53 10.97 -23.20
CA SER A 193 -11.51 10.08 -22.03
C SER A 193 -11.61 8.63 -22.50
N ARG A 194 -12.58 8.32 -23.37
CA ARG A 194 -12.73 6.99 -23.99
C ARG A 194 -11.47 6.52 -24.74
N HIS A 195 -10.76 7.38 -25.47
CA HIS A 195 -9.49 7.00 -26.12
C HIS A 195 -8.34 6.84 -25.12
N PHE A 196 -8.22 7.71 -24.12
CA PHE A 196 -7.17 7.64 -23.11
C PHE A 196 -7.32 6.39 -22.24
N GLU A 197 -8.52 6.08 -21.75
CA GLU A 197 -8.80 4.90 -20.93
C GLU A 197 -8.57 3.59 -21.69
N LYS A 198 -8.96 3.52 -22.98
CA LYS A 198 -8.61 2.39 -23.86
C LYS A 198 -7.10 2.22 -24.00
N MET A 199 -6.36 3.31 -24.22
CA MET A 199 -4.89 3.27 -24.32
C MET A 199 -4.21 2.89 -22.99
N ILE A 200 -4.66 3.44 -21.86
CA ILE A 200 -4.13 3.11 -20.53
C ILE A 200 -4.46 1.66 -20.14
N THR A 201 -5.59 1.11 -20.58
CA THR A 201 -5.89 -0.32 -20.40
C THR A 201 -4.95 -1.18 -21.24
N LEU A 202 -4.80 -0.90 -22.53
CA LEU A 202 -3.88 -1.61 -23.43
C LEU A 202 -2.43 -1.58 -22.92
N LEU A 203 -1.96 -0.39 -22.53
CA LEU A 203 -0.60 -0.18 -22.07
C LEU A 203 -0.35 -0.72 -20.66
N GLY A 204 -1.31 -0.53 -19.74
CA GLY A 204 -1.16 -0.91 -18.34
C GLY A 204 -1.35 -2.40 -18.08
N ALA A 205 -2.14 -3.11 -18.89
CA ALA A 205 -2.36 -4.55 -18.77
C ALA A 205 -1.37 -5.37 -19.62
N HIS A 206 -1.21 -5.05 -20.90
CA HIS A 206 -0.47 -5.91 -21.84
C HIS A 206 0.96 -5.40 -22.11
N PHE A 207 1.13 -4.13 -22.46
CA PHE A 207 2.45 -3.56 -22.75
C PHE A 207 3.35 -3.56 -21.50
N ALA A 208 2.79 -3.32 -20.32
CA ALA A 208 3.50 -3.42 -19.05
C ALA A 208 4.04 -4.84 -18.78
N ALA A 209 3.24 -5.89 -19.01
CA ALA A 209 3.68 -7.28 -18.86
C ALA A 209 4.80 -7.66 -19.85
N ALA A 210 4.84 -7.02 -21.02
CA ALA A 210 5.88 -7.25 -22.02
C ALA A 210 7.20 -6.52 -21.72
N TYR A 211 7.15 -5.30 -21.16
CA TYR A 211 8.30 -4.40 -20.99
C TYR A 211 8.79 -4.22 -19.54
N VAL A 212 8.00 -4.56 -18.51
CA VAL A 212 8.38 -4.47 -17.08
C VAL A 212 8.70 -5.87 -16.55
N LYS A 213 9.85 -6.40 -17.00
CA LYS A 213 10.36 -7.75 -16.68
C LYS A 213 11.89 -7.78 -16.82
N PRO A 214 12.62 -8.78 -16.30
CA PRO A 214 14.04 -8.97 -16.59
C PRO A 214 14.31 -9.17 -18.09
N SER A 215 15.46 -8.68 -18.57
CA SER A 215 15.99 -8.97 -19.91
C SER A 215 16.40 -10.45 -20.04
N ASP A 216 17.08 -10.97 -19.02
CA ASP A 216 17.34 -12.40 -18.81
C ASP A 216 16.51 -12.92 -17.62
N PRO A 217 15.41 -13.66 -17.85
CA PRO A 217 14.60 -14.26 -16.79
C PRO A 217 15.32 -15.35 -15.98
N THR A 218 16.48 -15.85 -16.45
CA THR A 218 17.28 -16.86 -15.76
C THR A 218 18.37 -16.25 -14.88
N PHE A 219 18.66 -14.95 -15.05
CA PHE A 219 19.74 -14.21 -14.38
C PHE A 219 21.12 -14.88 -14.50
N SER A 220 21.36 -15.56 -15.61
CA SER A 220 22.62 -16.21 -15.96
C SER A 220 23.76 -15.20 -16.12
N GLU A 221 23.50 -14.08 -16.80
CA GLU A 221 24.48 -13.03 -17.03
C GLU A 221 24.85 -12.27 -15.74
N ILE A 222 26.01 -11.61 -15.76
CA ILE A 222 26.47 -10.68 -14.73
C ILE A 222 26.24 -9.26 -15.27
N PRO A 223 25.51 -8.37 -14.58
CA PRO A 223 25.31 -7.00 -15.04
C PRO A 223 26.63 -6.27 -15.33
N SER A 224 26.75 -5.66 -16.51
CA SER A 224 28.00 -5.06 -16.99
C SER A 224 28.51 -3.90 -16.11
N GLN A 225 27.63 -3.31 -15.31
CA GLN A 225 27.96 -2.28 -14.32
C GLN A 225 28.70 -2.82 -13.09
N LEU A 226 28.79 -4.16 -12.93
CA LEU A 226 29.45 -4.86 -11.83
C LEU A 226 30.72 -5.59 -12.27
N GLN A 227 30.81 -6.00 -13.54
CA GLN A 227 32.00 -6.62 -14.14
C GLN A 227 33.22 -5.68 -13.98
N ASP A 228 34.33 -6.21 -13.48
CA ASP A 228 35.60 -5.51 -13.21
C ASP A 228 35.52 -4.21 -12.37
N HIS A 229 34.37 -3.87 -11.79
CA HIS A 229 34.19 -2.62 -11.04
C HIS A 229 34.90 -2.68 -9.68
N PRO A 230 35.82 -1.75 -9.34
CA PRO A 230 36.80 -1.89 -8.24
C PRO A 230 36.22 -1.92 -6.81
N ILE A 231 34.91 -1.72 -6.65
CA ILE A 231 34.19 -1.82 -5.37
C ILE A 231 33.23 -3.03 -5.33
N TYR A 232 32.88 -3.58 -6.50
CA TYR A 232 31.82 -4.61 -6.62
C TYR A 232 32.35 -5.95 -7.15
N TRP A 233 33.45 -5.98 -7.87
CA TRP A 233 34.01 -7.20 -8.44
C TRP A 233 34.98 -7.91 -7.47
N PRO A 234 34.96 -9.25 -7.36
CA PRO A 234 33.86 -10.17 -7.69
C PRO A 234 32.71 -10.15 -6.66
N HIS A 235 32.88 -9.38 -5.59
CA HIS A 235 32.15 -9.42 -4.32
C HIS A 235 30.62 -9.23 -4.37
N PHE A 236 30.09 -8.67 -5.45
CA PHE A 236 28.67 -8.46 -5.72
C PHE A 236 28.28 -8.97 -7.13
N GLN A 237 29.08 -9.82 -7.79
CA GLN A 237 28.85 -10.33 -9.15
C GLN A 237 27.49 -11.03 -9.32
N ASP A 238 26.93 -11.58 -8.24
CA ASP A 238 25.66 -12.29 -8.19
C ASP A 238 24.47 -11.36 -7.85
N CYS A 239 24.71 -10.05 -7.69
CA CYS A 239 23.66 -9.06 -7.50
C CYS A 239 22.95 -8.77 -8.84
N ILE A 240 21.64 -8.98 -8.90
CA ILE A 240 20.83 -8.87 -10.14
C ILE A 240 20.04 -7.57 -10.26
N GLY A 241 19.92 -6.81 -9.18
CA GLY A 241 19.21 -5.52 -9.14
C GLY A 241 18.89 -5.06 -7.73
N ALA A 242 17.99 -4.09 -7.60
CA ALA A 242 17.48 -3.57 -6.33
C ALA A 242 15.94 -3.63 -6.26
N ILE A 243 15.40 -3.73 -5.05
CA ILE A 243 13.94 -3.67 -4.76
C ILE A 243 13.68 -2.60 -3.70
N ASP A 244 12.65 -1.77 -3.93
CA ASP A 244 12.10 -0.88 -2.91
C ASP A 244 10.66 -0.41 -3.24
N GLY A 245 10.01 0.23 -2.26
CA GLY A 245 8.69 0.84 -2.37
C GLY A 245 8.76 2.35 -2.65
N THR A 246 7.75 2.88 -3.35
CA THR A 246 7.61 4.32 -3.54
C THR A 246 6.15 4.75 -3.57
N HIS A 247 5.89 5.99 -3.16
CA HIS A 247 4.54 6.53 -3.03
C HIS A 247 4.16 7.37 -4.26
N VAL A 248 2.91 7.27 -4.70
CA VAL A 248 2.26 8.03 -5.79
C VAL A 248 0.92 8.57 -5.28
N ILE A 249 0.57 9.83 -5.56
CA ILE A 249 -0.71 10.41 -5.10
C ILE A 249 -1.88 9.58 -5.64
N ALA A 250 -2.87 9.31 -4.77
CA ALA A 250 -4.05 8.53 -5.10
C ALA A 250 -5.32 9.34 -4.88
N HIS A 251 -6.25 9.29 -5.83
CA HIS A 251 -7.62 9.73 -5.62
C HIS A 251 -8.51 8.51 -5.36
N VAL A 252 -9.05 8.42 -4.15
CA VAL A 252 -9.92 7.33 -3.69
C VAL A 252 -11.18 7.94 -3.06
N PRO A 253 -12.36 7.29 -3.15
CA PRO A 253 -13.57 7.79 -2.51
C PRO A 253 -13.36 8.01 -1.01
N THR A 254 -13.97 9.04 -0.43
CA THR A 254 -13.74 9.47 0.97
C THR A 254 -13.89 8.31 1.96
N GLU A 255 -14.92 7.48 1.79
CA GLU A 255 -15.20 6.25 2.56
C GLU A 255 -14.03 5.24 2.60
N LYS A 256 -13.25 5.18 1.52
CA LYS A 256 -12.12 4.27 1.31
C LYS A 256 -10.77 4.97 1.44
N SER A 257 -10.75 6.23 1.85
CA SER A 257 -9.52 7.05 1.84
C SER A 257 -8.58 6.78 3.02
N ILE A 258 -9.11 6.39 4.18
CA ILE A 258 -8.36 6.29 5.45
C ILE A 258 -7.08 5.43 5.34
N PRO A 259 -7.07 4.22 4.72
CA PRO A 259 -5.86 3.40 4.64
C PRO A 259 -4.77 3.99 3.72
N TYR A 260 -5.15 4.88 2.80
CA TYR A 260 -4.24 5.56 1.89
C TYR A 260 -3.63 6.84 2.50
N PHE A 261 -4.10 7.30 3.67
CA PHE A 261 -3.52 8.46 4.35
C PHE A 261 -2.17 8.13 5.00
N GLY A 262 -1.10 8.50 4.31
CA GLY A 262 0.26 8.35 4.80
C GLY A 262 0.74 9.46 5.73
N ARG A 263 2.01 9.35 6.14
CA ARG A 263 2.76 10.36 6.94
C ARG A 263 2.84 11.77 6.29
N LYS A 264 2.34 11.93 5.07
CA LYS A 264 2.36 13.18 4.29
C LYS A 264 1.07 14.00 4.40
N GLY A 265 0.02 13.47 5.05
CA GLY A 265 -1.25 14.19 5.24
C GLY A 265 -2.16 14.24 4.01
N TYR A 266 -1.88 13.46 2.96
CA TYR A 266 -2.74 13.28 1.79
C TYR A 266 -2.72 11.81 1.33
N PRO A 267 -3.75 11.32 0.61
CA PRO A 267 -3.80 9.94 0.19
C PRO A 267 -2.73 9.59 -0.86
N THR A 268 -2.04 8.47 -0.67
CA THR A 268 -1.09 7.93 -1.65
C THR A 268 -1.23 6.42 -1.77
N GLN A 269 -0.96 5.87 -2.96
CA GLN A 269 -0.77 4.45 -3.15
C GLN A 269 0.72 4.10 -2.99
N ASN A 270 1.00 3.00 -2.30
CA ASN A 270 2.32 2.39 -2.24
C ASN A 270 2.54 1.53 -3.50
N VAL A 271 3.71 1.66 -4.11
CA VAL A 271 4.13 1.00 -5.34
C VAL A 271 5.47 0.31 -5.08
N THR A 272 5.44 -1.01 -4.92
CA THR A 272 6.68 -1.81 -4.81
C THR A 272 7.21 -2.10 -6.21
N ALA A 273 8.51 -1.95 -6.44
CA ALA A 273 9.13 -2.23 -7.72
C ALA A 273 10.51 -2.88 -7.55
N ALA A 274 10.96 -3.56 -8.61
CA ALA A 274 12.35 -4.00 -8.77
C ALA A 274 12.95 -3.32 -10.00
N CYS A 275 14.27 -3.07 -10.01
CA CYS A 275 14.97 -2.62 -11.21
C CYS A 275 16.36 -3.26 -11.36
N ASP A 276 16.84 -3.31 -12.60
CA ASP A 276 18.20 -3.71 -12.94
C ASP A 276 19.22 -2.58 -12.73
N PHE A 277 20.49 -2.83 -13.07
CA PHE A 277 21.56 -1.82 -13.03
C PHE A 277 21.61 -0.90 -14.26
N ASP A 278 20.81 -1.17 -15.28
CA ASP A 278 20.60 -0.32 -16.46
C ASP A 278 19.47 0.71 -16.26
N MET A 279 18.84 0.70 -15.07
CA MET A 279 17.71 1.52 -14.65
C MET A 279 16.39 1.18 -15.36
N SER A 280 16.20 -0.08 -15.76
CA SER A 280 14.92 -0.63 -16.24
C SER A 280 14.18 -1.30 -15.09
N PHE A 281 12.87 -1.07 -14.96
CA PHE A 281 12.03 -1.76 -14.00
C PHE A 281 11.85 -3.23 -14.39
N THR A 282 12.25 -4.17 -13.54
CA THR A 282 12.09 -5.61 -13.76
C THR A 282 10.84 -6.18 -13.10
N PHE A 283 10.14 -5.38 -12.28
CA PHE A 283 8.84 -5.70 -11.68
C PHE A 283 8.14 -4.43 -11.17
N VAL A 284 6.79 -4.43 -11.13
CA VAL A 284 5.98 -3.41 -10.43
C VAL A 284 4.71 -4.02 -9.81
N LEU A 285 4.35 -3.56 -8.61
CA LEU A 285 3.08 -3.82 -7.94
C LEU A 285 2.52 -2.52 -7.34
N PRO A 286 1.60 -1.82 -8.04
CA PRO A 286 0.97 -0.59 -7.58
C PRO A 286 -0.21 -0.82 -6.63
N GLY A 287 -0.93 0.25 -6.29
CA GLY A 287 -2.30 0.18 -5.75
C GLY A 287 -2.44 -0.23 -4.29
N TRP A 288 -1.35 -0.45 -3.56
CA TRP A 288 -1.41 -0.77 -2.13
C TRP A 288 -1.69 0.47 -1.29
N GLU A 289 -2.26 0.27 -0.10
CA GLU A 289 -2.53 1.29 0.91
C GLU A 289 -1.20 1.88 1.45
N ASP A 290 -1.16 3.18 1.77
CA ASP A 290 0.04 3.83 2.36
C ASP A 290 0.41 3.22 3.72
N ALA A 291 -0.62 2.85 4.50
CA ALA A 291 -0.48 2.16 5.78
C ALA A 291 0.12 0.74 5.67
N ALA A 292 0.16 0.13 4.47
CA ALA A 292 0.72 -1.20 4.28
C ALA A 292 2.25 -1.17 4.33
N HIS A 293 2.83 -1.87 5.31
CA HIS A 293 4.29 -1.93 5.49
C HIS A 293 4.97 -2.59 4.29
N ASN A 294 6.07 -2.01 3.80
CA ASN A 294 6.80 -2.50 2.62
C ASN A 294 7.16 -3.99 2.72
N THR A 295 7.52 -4.48 3.91
CA THR A 295 7.76 -5.92 4.17
C THR A 295 6.57 -6.80 3.81
N SER A 296 5.34 -6.36 4.13
CA SER A 296 4.12 -7.13 3.87
C SER A 296 3.84 -7.20 2.37
N ILE A 297 3.96 -6.06 1.67
CA ILE A 297 3.81 -5.98 0.21
C ILE A 297 4.87 -6.84 -0.48
N PHE A 298 6.13 -6.80 -0.01
CA PHE A 298 7.24 -7.63 -0.48
C PHE A 298 7.01 -9.13 -0.26
N LEU A 299 6.55 -9.54 0.93
CA LEU A 299 6.26 -10.95 1.20
C LEU A 299 5.09 -11.47 0.35
N VAL A 300 4.07 -10.66 0.08
CA VAL A 300 3.01 -11.00 -0.90
C VAL A 300 3.56 -11.05 -2.32
N THR A 301 4.43 -10.09 -2.69
CA THR A 301 5.08 -9.97 -4.00
C THR A 301 5.79 -11.27 -4.39
N ILE A 302 6.68 -11.77 -3.53
CA ILE A 302 7.55 -12.92 -3.85
C ILE A 302 6.82 -14.27 -3.71
N ARG A 303 5.80 -14.36 -2.84
CA ARG A 303 5.08 -15.63 -2.54
C ARG A 303 3.92 -15.92 -3.50
N LYS A 304 3.18 -14.91 -3.95
CA LYS A 304 1.98 -15.13 -4.80
C LYS A 304 2.38 -15.24 -6.27
N GLN A 305 2.40 -16.46 -6.81
CA GLN A 305 2.80 -16.74 -8.20
C GLN A 305 2.08 -15.87 -9.24
N SER A 306 0.80 -15.54 -9.02
CA SER A 306 0.00 -14.70 -9.94
C SER A 306 0.53 -13.27 -10.13
N ASN A 307 1.51 -12.83 -9.33
CA ASN A 307 2.16 -11.54 -9.51
C ASN A 307 3.18 -11.55 -10.67
N ASN A 308 3.60 -12.73 -11.15
CA ASN A 308 4.68 -12.91 -12.12
C ASN A 308 6.03 -12.30 -11.67
N PHE A 309 6.28 -12.21 -10.35
CA PHE A 309 7.58 -11.77 -9.83
C PHE A 309 8.68 -12.77 -10.22
N SER A 310 9.73 -12.27 -10.86
CA SER A 310 10.91 -13.07 -11.25
C SER A 310 11.79 -13.32 -10.02
N ASN A 311 11.44 -14.34 -9.24
CA ASN A 311 12.21 -14.78 -8.08
C ASN A 311 13.65 -15.16 -8.48
N PRO A 312 14.68 -14.80 -7.69
CA PRO A 312 16.05 -15.22 -7.95
C PRO A 312 16.17 -16.75 -8.02
N PRO A 313 16.96 -17.30 -8.96
CA PRO A 313 17.14 -18.74 -9.09
C PRO A 313 17.86 -19.33 -7.86
N PRO A 314 17.74 -20.64 -7.58
CA PRO A 314 18.37 -21.30 -6.41
C PRO A 314 19.91 -21.28 -6.35
N SER A 315 20.57 -20.61 -7.28
CA SER A 315 22.01 -20.28 -7.24
C SER A 315 22.31 -19.18 -6.20
N LEU A 316 23.48 -18.53 -6.29
CA LEU A 316 23.88 -17.45 -5.41
C LEU A 316 23.27 -16.07 -5.77
N LYS A 317 22.46 -15.97 -6.83
CA LYS A 317 21.90 -14.70 -7.34
C LYS A 317 20.95 -14.02 -6.33
N TYR A 318 21.03 -12.69 -6.20
CA TYR A 318 20.19 -11.92 -5.27
C TYR A 318 19.86 -10.48 -5.72
N TYR A 319 18.72 -9.96 -5.25
CA TYR A 319 18.44 -8.52 -5.21
C TYR A 319 19.02 -7.88 -3.94
N VAL A 320 19.44 -6.61 -3.98
CA VAL A 320 19.64 -5.81 -2.76
C VAL A 320 18.35 -5.12 -2.31
N VAL A 321 18.11 -5.11 -1.00
CA VAL A 321 16.90 -4.57 -0.35
C VAL A 321 17.29 -3.67 0.84
N ASP A 322 16.46 -2.68 1.19
CA ASP A 322 16.70 -1.85 2.38
C ASP A 322 16.66 -2.65 3.71
N SER A 323 17.25 -2.06 4.75
CA SER A 323 17.20 -2.47 6.16
C SER A 323 15.80 -2.81 6.70
N GLY A 324 14.73 -2.23 6.16
CA GLY A 324 13.34 -2.53 6.50
C GLY A 324 12.79 -3.86 5.95
N TYR A 325 13.48 -4.48 4.99
CA TYR A 325 13.10 -5.79 4.45
C TYR A 325 13.77 -6.94 5.22
N PRO A 326 13.18 -8.16 5.20
CA PRO A 326 13.76 -9.34 5.82
C PRO A 326 14.96 -9.85 4.99
N MET A 327 16.06 -10.17 5.68
CA MET A 327 17.21 -10.86 5.10
C MET A 327 16.82 -12.31 4.78
N MET A 328 17.03 -12.76 3.53
CA MET A 328 16.79 -14.16 3.13
C MET A 328 17.54 -14.50 1.85
N LYS A 329 17.73 -15.80 1.54
CA LYS A 329 18.32 -16.22 0.26
C LYS A 329 17.57 -15.59 -0.92
N GLY A 330 18.32 -14.94 -1.82
CA GLY A 330 17.81 -14.15 -2.94
C GLY A 330 17.63 -12.65 -2.65
N TYR A 331 17.70 -12.21 -1.39
CA TYR A 331 17.36 -10.84 -0.98
C TYR A 331 18.29 -10.33 0.13
N LEU A 332 19.34 -9.62 -0.28
CA LEU A 332 20.43 -9.17 0.58
C LEU A 332 20.11 -7.81 1.22
N ALA A 333 19.92 -7.79 2.54
CA ALA A 333 19.73 -6.59 3.34
C ALA A 333 21.09 -6.07 3.89
N PRO A 334 21.19 -4.80 4.33
CA PRO A 334 22.40 -4.28 4.97
C PRO A 334 22.55 -4.74 6.43
N TYR A 335 23.76 -4.61 6.97
CA TYR A 335 24.02 -4.84 8.39
C TYR A 335 23.30 -3.79 9.26
N LYS A 336 22.39 -4.26 10.11
CA LYS A 336 21.54 -3.43 10.98
C LYS A 336 22.33 -2.87 12.17
N GLY A 337 22.05 -1.63 12.57
CA GLY A 337 22.71 -0.96 13.70
C GLY A 337 24.09 -0.36 13.38
N ILE A 338 24.53 -0.46 12.13
CA ILE A 338 25.79 0.09 11.61
C ILE A 338 25.43 1.19 10.59
N SER A 339 26.26 2.24 10.46
CA SER A 339 25.99 3.33 9.52
C SER A 339 25.75 2.80 8.10
N TYR A 340 24.70 3.32 7.46
CA TYR A 340 24.17 2.76 6.22
C TYR A 340 23.98 3.84 5.16
N HIS A 341 23.24 4.90 5.48
CA HIS A 341 22.96 5.94 4.50
C HIS A 341 24.23 6.72 4.14
N LEU A 342 24.46 6.94 2.84
CA LEU A 342 25.58 7.74 2.31
C LEU A 342 25.70 9.16 2.91
N GLN A 343 24.61 9.70 3.49
CA GLN A 343 24.64 10.99 4.21
C GLN A 343 25.25 10.91 5.62
N GLU A 344 25.24 9.75 6.29
CA GLU A 344 25.81 9.58 7.63
C GLU A 344 27.33 9.63 7.61
N PHE A 345 27.94 8.92 6.65
CA PHE A 345 29.38 8.97 6.38
C PHE A 345 29.84 10.40 6.07
N ARG A 346 29.07 11.14 5.25
CA ARG A 346 29.32 12.56 4.97
C ARG A 346 29.25 13.45 6.22
N ARG A 347 28.23 13.28 7.07
CA ARG A 347 28.10 14.03 8.34
C ARG A 347 29.19 13.72 9.36
N ARG A 348 29.82 12.54 9.28
CA ARG A 348 30.99 12.16 10.09
C ARG A 348 32.35 12.57 9.51
N GLY A 349 32.38 13.15 8.30
CA GLY A 349 33.62 13.65 7.69
C GLY A 349 34.67 12.58 7.44
N GLY A 350 34.28 11.34 7.12
CA GLY A 350 35.25 10.27 6.89
C GLY A 350 34.68 9.01 6.23
N SER A 351 35.57 8.31 5.52
CA SER A 351 35.29 7.05 4.83
C SER A 351 34.89 5.91 5.77
N PRO A 352 34.16 4.88 5.28
CA PRO A 352 33.89 3.63 6.02
C PRO A 352 35.15 3.02 6.64
N ARG A 353 35.10 2.69 7.94
CA ARG A 353 36.30 2.24 8.69
C ARG A 353 36.30 0.73 8.94
N THR A 354 35.15 0.14 9.24
CA THR A 354 34.99 -1.31 9.53
C THR A 354 34.58 -2.14 8.30
N ARG A 355 34.77 -3.47 8.32
CA ARG A 355 34.33 -4.43 7.27
C ARG A 355 32.84 -4.20 6.93
N HIS A 356 32.01 -4.22 7.96
CA HIS A 356 30.57 -3.99 7.90
C HIS A 356 30.17 -2.60 7.35
N GLU A 357 30.87 -1.52 7.72
CA GLU A 357 30.60 -0.18 7.14
C GLU A 357 30.98 -0.13 5.65
N LYS A 358 32.08 -0.78 5.24
CA LYS A 358 32.47 -0.88 3.82
C LYS A 358 31.41 -1.65 3.03
N PHE A 359 30.93 -2.77 3.56
CA PHE A 359 29.82 -3.54 2.99
C PHE A 359 28.55 -2.68 2.88
N ASN A 360 28.11 -2.03 3.97
CA ASN A 360 26.92 -1.18 3.98
C ASN A 360 27.02 -0.02 2.98
N HIS A 361 28.21 0.57 2.80
CA HIS A 361 28.44 1.63 1.82
C HIS A 361 28.37 1.11 0.37
N ALA A 362 28.95 -0.06 0.08
CA ALA A 362 28.86 -0.70 -1.23
C ALA A 362 27.41 -1.11 -1.55
N HIS A 363 26.75 -1.79 -0.61
CA HIS A 363 25.34 -2.20 -0.67
C HIS A 363 24.41 -1.00 -0.89
N SER A 364 24.51 0.06 -0.08
CA SER A 364 23.70 1.29 -0.26
C SER A 364 23.95 1.93 -1.63
N SER A 365 25.21 1.96 -2.11
CA SER A 365 25.51 2.48 -3.45
C SER A 365 24.96 1.61 -4.60
N LEU A 366 24.66 0.33 -4.37
CA LEU A 366 23.91 -0.51 -5.30
C LEU A 366 22.40 -0.25 -5.18
N GLN A 367 21.84 -0.25 -3.95
CA GLN A 367 20.41 0.00 -3.69
C GLN A 367 19.94 1.35 -4.27
N CYS A 368 20.79 2.39 -4.21
CA CYS A 368 20.52 3.69 -4.84
C CYS A 368 20.25 3.65 -6.36
N VAL A 369 20.38 2.52 -7.06
CA VAL A 369 19.88 2.41 -8.45
C VAL A 369 18.36 2.55 -8.54
N ILE A 370 17.59 2.00 -7.59
CA ILE A 370 16.12 2.11 -7.67
C ILE A 370 15.62 3.50 -7.29
N GLU A 371 16.24 4.16 -6.31
CA GLU A 371 15.98 5.59 -6.01
C GLU A 371 16.19 6.47 -7.25
N ARG A 372 17.29 6.25 -7.99
CA ARG A 372 17.58 6.97 -9.24
C ARG A 372 16.57 6.63 -10.33
N THR A 373 16.13 5.37 -10.41
CA THR A 373 15.17 4.91 -11.41
C THR A 373 13.79 5.52 -11.18
N PHE A 374 13.29 5.53 -9.93
CA PHE A 374 12.12 6.30 -9.54
C PHE A 374 12.29 7.80 -9.82
N GLY A 375 13.49 8.35 -9.61
CA GLY A 375 13.83 9.75 -9.90
C GLY A 375 13.74 10.12 -11.38
N VAL A 376 14.19 9.25 -12.29
CA VAL A 376 14.02 9.45 -13.74
C VAL A 376 12.55 9.30 -14.13
N TRP A 377 11.89 8.25 -13.65
CA TRP A 377 10.47 7.96 -13.92
C TRP A 377 9.55 9.14 -13.54
N LYS A 378 9.66 9.67 -12.30
CA LYS A 378 8.86 10.83 -11.82
C LYS A 378 9.26 12.17 -12.46
N ASN A 379 10.46 12.29 -13.03
CA ASN A 379 10.83 13.46 -13.83
C ASN A 379 10.34 13.38 -15.27
N LYS A 380 10.29 12.18 -15.86
CA LYS A 380 9.80 11.95 -17.21
C LYS A 380 8.28 12.04 -17.27
N TRP A 381 7.56 11.38 -16.37
CA TRP A 381 6.09 11.35 -16.36
C TRP A 381 5.54 12.20 -15.20
N ARG A 382 4.99 13.38 -15.49
CA ARG A 382 4.52 14.29 -14.44
C ARG A 382 3.17 13.90 -13.83
N ILE A 383 2.37 13.09 -14.52
CA ILE A 383 1.04 12.67 -14.04
C ILE A 383 1.07 11.96 -12.67
N ILE A 384 2.14 11.24 -12.35
CA ILE A 384 2.30 10.53 -11.07
C ILE A 384 2.79 11.41 -9.91
N ILE A 385 3.15 12.68 -10.18
CA ILE A 385 3.43 13.68 -9.14
C ILE A 385 2.13 14.36 -8.69
N ASN A 386 1.21 14.62 -9.62
CA ASN A 386 -0.10 15.18 -9.34
C ASN A 386 -1.16 14.42 -10.16
N MET A 387 -1.67 13.32 -9.58
CA MET A 387 -2.57 12.39 -10.25
C MET A 387 -3.96 13.03 -10.41
N PRO A 388 -4.53 13.12 -11.63
CA PRO A 388 -5.91 13.56 -11.78
C PRO A 388 -6.91 12.55 -11.17
N SER A 389 -8.12 13.01 -10.85
CA SER A 389 -9.17 12.21 -10.20
C SER A 389 -9.84 11.17 -11.14
N PHE A 390 -9.05 10.27 -11.72
CA PHE A 390 -9.52 9.08 -12.43
C PHE A 390 -10.04 8.01 -11.46
N PRO A 391 -10.82 7.00 -11.92
CA PRO A 391 -11.10 5.81 -11.12
C PRO A 391 -9.80 5.11 -10.68
N PHE A 392 -9.76 4.56 -9.45
CA PHE A 392 -8.51 4.04 -8.87
C PHE A 392 -7.85 2.93 -9.70
N ARG A 393 -8.62 2.05 -10.36
CA ARG A 393 -8.12 1.05 -11.34
C ARG A 393 -7.32 1.71 -12.47
N ILE A 394 -7.77 2.86 -12.98
CA ILE A 394 -7.07 3.61 -14.04
C ILE A 394 -5.77 4.23 -13.50
N GLN A 395 -5.74 4.70 -12.25
CA GLN A 395 -4.51 5.21 -11.62
C GLN A 395 -3.44 4.11 -11.46
N ILE A 396 -3.84 2.89 -11.09
CA ILE A 396 -2.96 1.71 -11.05
C ILE A 396 -2.38 1.43 -12.45
N LEU A 397 -3.23 1.44 -13.49
CA LEU A 397 -2.80 1.23 -14.87
C LEU A 397 -1.91 2.38 -15.40
N ILE A 398 -2.10 3.62 -14.94
CA ILE A 398 -1.20 4.77 -15.24
C ILE A 398 0.20 4.54 -14.65
N VAL A 399 0.30 4.01 -13.43
CA VAL A 399 1.60 3.66 -12.81
C VAL A 399 2.31 2.59 -13.64
N SER A 400 1.64 1.47 -13.95
CA SER A 400 2.21 0.40 -14.78
C SER A 400 2.60 0.89 -16.19
N THR A 401 1.72 1.67 -16.84
CA THR A 401 1.96 2.27 -18.16
C THR A 401 3.21 3.15 -18.17
N THR A 402 3.36 4.04 -17.18
CA THR A 402 4.49 4.98 -17.16
C THR A 402 5.82 4.31 -16.82
N MET A 403 5.83 3.22 -16.04
CA MET A 403 7.03 2.38 -15.87
C MET A 403 7.37 1.62 -17.15
N ALA A 404 6.38 1.07 -17.85
CA ALA A 404 6.59 0.38 -19.13
C ALA A 404 7.12 1.31 -20.23
N LEU A 405 6.57 2.53 -20.33
CA LEU A 405 7.06 3.55 -21.26
C LEU A 405 8.44 4.10 -20.87
N HIS A 406 8.79 4.14 -19.58
CA HIS A 406 10.14 4.44 -19.10
C HIS A 406 11.14 3.38 -19.59
N ASN A 407 10.80 2.09 -19.45
CA ASN A 407 11.62 0.98 -19.97
C ASN A 407 11.72 1.00 -21.50
N PHE A 408 10.62 1.26 -22.20
CA PHE A 408 10.62 1.35 -23.66
C PHE A 408 11.56 2.45 -24.16
N VAL A 409 11.57 3.62 -23.50
CA VAL A 409 12.53 4.68 -23.79
C VAL A 409 13.96 4.25 -23.46
N ARG A 410 14.21 3.58 -22.32
CA ARG A 410 15.56 3.10 -21.97
C ARG A 410 16.12 2.09 -22.98
N LEU A 411 15.27 1.22 -23.50
CA LEU A 411 15.63 0.20 -24.50
C LEU A 411 15.96 0.80 -25.87
N ASN A 412 15.18 1.80 -26.31
CA ASN A 412 15.29 2.40 -27.64
C ASN A 412 16.18 3.67 -27.67
N ASP A 413 16.56 4.21 -26.50
CA ASP A 413 17.43 5.38 -26.37
C ASP A 413 18.41 5.22 -25.19
N ARG A 414 19.55 4.59 -25.47
CA ARG A 414 20.66 4.46 -24.50
C ARG A 414 21.21 5.82 -24.06
N ASP A 415 21.05 6.86 -24.89
CA ASP A 415 21.51 8.23 -24.69
C ASP A 415 20.38 9.19 -24.25
N ASP A 416 19.34 8.68 -23.61
CA ASP A 416 18.30 9.53 -23.02
C ASP A 416 18.87 10.35 -21.85
N MET A 417 18.72 11.68 -21.96
CA MET A 417 19.32 12.64 -21.02
C MET A 417 18.83 12.49 -19.57
N GLY A 418 17.65 11.89 -19.33
CA GLY A 418 17.19 11.58 -17.98
C GLY A 418 18.09 10.56 -17.29
N PHE A 419 18.42 9.48 -17.99
CA PHE A 419 19.30 8.42 -17.49
C PHE A 419 20.77 8.88 -17.42
N ILE A 420 21.26 9.60 -18.44
CA ILE A 420 22.61 10.20 -18.42
C ILE A 420 22.76 11.11 -17.18
N ASN A 421 21.80 11.99 -16.92
CA ASN A 421 21.88 12.90 -15.78
C ASN A 421 21.76 12.17 -14.43
N ALA A 422 20.97 11.10 -14.34
CA ALA A 422 20.91 10.27 -13.13
C ALA A 422 22.21 9.48 -12.86
N ASN A 423 22.93 9.09 -13.91
CA ASN A 423 24.28 8.50 -13.79
C ASN A 423 25.34 9.57 -13.45
N ARG A 424 25.39 10.71 -14.15
CA ARG A 424 26.31 11.82 -13.84
C ARG A 424 26.14 12.35 -12.42
N ASN A 425 24.89 12.52 -11.95
CA ASN A 425 24.62 12.93 -10.57
C ASN A 425 25.04 11.90 -9.51
N SER A 426 25.35 10.65 -9.89
CA SER A 426 26.01 9.68 -9.01
C SER A 426 27.54 9.74 -9.10
N ILE A 427 28.09 10.06 -10.28
CA ILE A 427 29.53 10.16 -10.54
C ILE A 427 30.13 11.45 -9.93
N SER A 428 29.52 12.62 -10.10
CA SER A 428 30.03 13.84 -9.44
C SER A 428 29.80 13.84 -7.91
N ARG A 429 28.90 12.98 -7.42
CA ARG A 429 28.78 12.62 -5.99
C ARG A 429 29.88 11.64 -5.50
N ARG A 430 30.71 11.11 -6.41
CA ARG A 430 31.94 10.34 -6.16
C ARG A 430 33.19 11.21 -6.36
N GLU A 431 33.26 12.03 -7.42
CA GLU A 431 34.43 12.87 -7.76
C GLU A 431 34.70 14.00 -6.76
N HIS A 432 33.66 14.65 -6.20
CA HIS A 432 33.84 15.56 -5.07
C HIS A 432 34.30 14.87 -3.77
N ASN A 433 34.34 13.53 -3.71
CA ASN A 433 34.99 12.80 -2.61
C ASN A 433 36.49 12.57 -2.85
N SER A 434 37.03 12.85 -4.05
CA SER A 434 38.46 12.82 -4.37
C SER A 434 39.11 14.20 -4.38
N GLU A 435 38.41 15.25 -4.84
CA GLU A 435 38.99 16.60 -4.95
C GLU A 435 39.18 17.32 -3.61
N ALA A 436 38.56 16.85 -2.53
CA ALA A 436 38.81 17.32 -1.16
C ALA A 436 40.18 16.88 -0.59
N GLY A 437 41.11 16.45 -1.45
CA GLY A 437 42.41 15.84 -1.11
C GLY A 437 43.63 16.52 -1.75
N SER A 438 43.53 17.77 -2.21
CA SER A 438 44.60 18.51 -2.91
C SER A 438 45.79 18.95 -2.04
N SER A 439 46.36 18.03 -1.26
CA SER A 439 47.62 18.24 -0.51
C SER A 439 48.42 16.96 -0.18
N TYR A 440 48.06 15.78 -0.72
CA TYR A 440 48.73 14.50 -0.38
C TYR A 440 49.18 13.64 -1.58
N GLU A 441 49.68 14.26 -2.65
CA GLU A 441 50.51 13.58 -3.65
C GLU A 441 51.92 13.26 -3.12
N GLN A 442 52.02 12.38 -2.10
CA GLN A 442 53.28 11.70 -1.72
C GLN A 442 53.13 10.58 -0.67
N ASN A 443 52.21 9.62 -0.89
CA ASN A 443 52.44 8.24 -0.42
C ASN A 443 51.54 7.21 -1.11
N SER A 444 52.15 6.24 -1.80
CA SER A 444 51.46 5.12 -2.44
C SER A 444 51.11 4.04 -1.41
N GLY A 445 49.89 4.10 -0.85
CA GLY A 445 49.46 3.25 0.26
C GLY A 445 48.02 2.74 0.17
N SER A 446 47.76 1.81 -0.76
CA SER A 446 46.59 0.91 -0.83
C SER A 446 45.21 1.52 -0.45
N LEU A 447 44.64 2.31 -1.36
CA LEU A 447 43.21 2.65 -1.35
C LEU A 447 42.36 1.37 -1.47
N ILE A 448 41.45 1.16 -0.53
CA ILE A 448 40.42 0.09 -0.51
C ILE A 448 41.00 -1.33 -0.62
N ASP A 449 40.86 -2.11 0.45
CA ASP A 449 40.90 -3.58 0.33
C ASP A 449 39.49 -4.08 -0.01
N PRO A 450 39.23 -4.58 -1.24
CA PRO A 450 37.92 -5.10 -1.63
C PRO A 450 37.68 -6.52 -1.07
N THR A 451 38.75 -7.31 -0.85
CA THR A 451 38.67 -8.77 -0.65
C THR A 451 37.68 -9.14 0.45
N MET A 452 37.77 -8.43 1.58
CA MET A 452 36.96 -8.69 2.77
C MET A 452 35.46 -8.44 2.59
N ALA A 453 35.00 -7.72 1.55
CA ALA A 453 33.62 -7.23 1.46
C ALA A 453 32.64 -8.25 0.85
N GLY A 454 33.08 -9.08 -0.09
CA GLY A 454 32.27 -10.16 -0.66
C GLY A 454 32.56 -11.54 -0.08
N GLU A 455 33.65 -11.67 0.69
CA GLU A 455 33.68 -12.67 1.74
C GLU A 455 32.47 -12.46 2.66
N ASP A 456 32.28 -11.26 3.22
CA ASP A 456 31.10 -10.89 4.04
C ASP A 456 29.76 -11.24 3.34
N ALA A 457 29.62 -10.95 2.04
CA ALA A 457 28.41 -11.29 1.28
C ALA A 457 28.21 -12.81 1.11
N THR A 458 29.26 -13.53 0.73
CA THR A 458 29.23 -14.99 0.51
C THR A 458 29.10 -15.75 1.83
N GLU A 459 29.73 -15.24 2.89
CA GLU A 459 29.67 -15.70 4.28
C GLU A 459 28.26 -15.49 4.81
N MET A 460 27.68 -14.29 4.73
CA MET A 460 26.27 -14.08 5.11
C MET A 460 25.29 -14.96 4.32
N ILE A 461 25.49 -15.17 3.02
CA ILE A 461 24.65 -16.08 2.24
C ILE A 461 24.85 -17.53 2.71
N LYS A 462 26.08 -17.99 2.99
CA LYS A 462 26.36 -19.35 3.50
C LYS A 462 25.86 -19.57 4.92
N THR A 463 26.07 -18.65 5.86
CA THR A 463 25.49 -18.74 7.21
C THR A 463 23.97 -18.68 7.14
N THR A 464 23.41 -17.93 6.17
CA THR A 464 21.97 -17.98 5.87
C THR A 464 21.56 -19.31 5.25
N GLU A 465 22.38 -19.99 4.45
CA GLU A 465 22.10 -21.34 3.92
C GLU A 465 22.31 -22.46 4.93
N GLU A 466 23.18 -22.31 5.93
CA GLU A 466 23.33 -23.24 7.05
C GLU A 466 22.18 -23.07 8.04
N ASN A 467 21.84 -21.82 8.38
CA ASN A 467 20.63 -21.50 9.14
C ASN A 467 19.36 -21.87 8.37
N ARG A 468 19.34 -21.76 7.04
CA ARG A 468 18.18 -22.12 6.21
C ARG A 468 18.15 -23.57 5.76
N ARG A 469 19.24 -24.34 5.79
CA ARG A 469 19.15 -25.82 5.78
C ARG A 469 18.62 -26.28 7.12
N SER A 470 19.22 -25.82 8.22
CA SER A 470 18.69 -26.06 9.57
C SER A 470 17.22 -25.62 9.70
N ALA A 471 16.79 -24.55 9.04
CA ALA A 471 15.40 -24.10 9.05
C ALA A 471 14.52 -24.71 7.94
N ALA A 472 15.06 -25.28 6.84
CA ALA A 472 14.27 -25.88 5.76
C ALA A 472 14.14 -27.40 5.87
N GLU A 473 15.14 -28.07 6.45
CA GLU A 473 15.01 -29.41 7.01
C GLU A 473 13.96 -29.36 8.14
N LYS A 474 14.01 -28.32 8.99
CA LYS A 474 12.91 -27.99 9.89
C LYS A 474 11.62 -27.53 9.20
N GLU A 475 11.59 -26.76 8.11
CA GLU A 475 10.32 -26.43 7.42
C GLU A 475 9.70 -27.67 6.77
N ALA A 476 10.51 -28.65 6.34
CA ALA A 476 10.02 -29.94 5.84
C ALA A 476 9.45 -30.79 6.99
N GLU A 477 10.15 -30.87 8.11
CA GLU A 477 9.70 -31.55 9.35
C GLU A 477 8.45 -30.86 9.95
N VAL A 478 8.41 -29.52 9.96
CA VAL A 478 7.27 -28.69 10.40
C VAL A 478 6.09 -28.71 9.42
N ARG A 479 6.30 -29.05 8.14
CA ARG A 479 5.17 -29.23 7.22
C ARG A 479 4.36 -30.50 7.53
N GLU A 480 4.90 -31.41 8.35
CA GLU A 480 4.17 -32.54 8.94
C GLU A 480 3.86 -32.35 10.45
N ALA A 481 4.43 -31.34 11.13
CA ALA A 481 4.29 -31.13 12.57
C ALA A 481 3.49 -29.86 12.95
N ASN A 482 2.40 -30.06 13.69
CA ASN A 482 1.63 -28.97 14.31
C ASN A 482 2.38 -28.36 15.52
N ASN A 483 1.91 -27.22 16.03
CA ASN A 483 2.30 -26.75 17.37
C ASN A 483 1.97 -27.82 18.42
N ASP A 484 2.95 -28.24 19.22
CA ASP A 484 2.74 -29.22 20.29
C ASP A 484 1.88 -28.62 21.41
N VAL A 485 0.73 -29.24 21.68
CA VAL A 485 -0.09 -28.93 22.86
C VAL A 485 0.58 -29.53 24.09
N VAL A 486 1.23 -28.68 24.87
CA VAL A 486 1.97 -29.02 26.09
C VAL A 486 1.02 -29.36 27.23
N ARG A 487 -0.11 -28.65 27.28
CA ARG A 487 -1.18 -28.84 28.26
C ARG A 487 -2.50 -28.31 27.71
N ALA A 488 -3.61 -28.96 28.08
CA ALA A 488 -4.95 -28.39 27.97
C ALA A 488 -5.60 -28.32 29.36
N TRP A 489 -6.49 -27.36 29.59
CA TRP A 489 -7.18 -27.16 30.86
C TRP A 489 -8.60 -26.62 30.66
N GLY A 490 -9.54 -27.00 31.52
CA GLY A 490 -10.94 -26.59 31.48
C GLY A 490 -11.79 -27.36 30.45
N GLU A 491 -13.11 -27.33 30.62
CA GLU A 491 -14.08 -27.97 29.72
C GLU A 491 -14.54 -27.00 28.63
N LYS A 492 -14.56 -27.45 27.37
CA LYS A 492 -15.00 -26.63 26.24
C LYS A 492 -16.53 -26.52 26.24
N ARG A 493 -17.06 -25.29 26.37
CA ARG A 493 -18.42 -25.00 25.93
C ARG A 493 -18.52 -25.22 24.41
N LEU A 494 -19.52 -25.99 24.00
CA LEU A 494 -19.76 -26.44 22.61
C LEU A 494 -21.22 -26.27 22.18
N GLU A 495 -22.06 -25.66 23.02
CA GLU A 495 -23.47 -25.44 22.73
C GLU A 495 -23.67 -24.62 21.45
N PRO A 496 -24.62 -24.99 20.57
CA PRO A 496 -24.96 -24.17 19.42
C PRO A 496 -25.69 -22.88 19.84
N LYS A 497 -25.65 -21.86 18.98
CA LYS A 497 -26.30 -20.54 19.15
C LYS A 497 -25.68 -19.60 20.22
N LEU A 498 -24.49 -19.91 20.74
CA LEU A 498 -23.72 -18.96 21.55
C LEU A 498 -23.38 -17.71 20.72
N LYS A 499 -23.49 -16.53 21.34
CA LYS A 499 -23.20 -15.23 20.72
C LYS A 499 -21.70 -14.95 20.82
N ASN A 500 -21.12 -14.35 19.77
CA ASN A 500 -19.71 -13.95 19.78
C ASN A 500 -19.48 -12.67 20.60
N HIS A 501 -18.22 -12.41 20.97
CA HIS A 501 -17.84 -11.23 21.76
C HIS A 501 -18.21 -9.89 21.10
N VAL A 502 -18.23 -9.77 19.77
CA VAL A 502 -18.58 -8.53 19.06
C VAL A 502 -20.06 -8.19 19.23
N ASP A 503 -20.94 -9.19 19.25
CA ASP A 503 -22.37 -8.99 19.49
C ASP A 503 -22.69 -8.86 20.98
N LEU A 504 -22.01 -9.61 21.85
CA LEU A 504 -22.12 -9.45 23.31
C LEU A 504 -21.68 -8.04 23.77
N VAL A 505 -20.63 -7.46 23.18
CA VAL A 505 -20.20 -6.08 23.45
C VAL A 505 -21.28 -5.05 23.11
N LYS A 506 -22.07 -5.29 22.06
CA LYS A 506 -23.24 -4.45 21.70
C LYS A 506 -24.36 -4.64 22.72
N LEU A 507 -24.77 -5.90 22.94
CA LEU A 507 -25.90 -6.26 23.81
C LEU A 507 -25.69 -5.86 25.27
N LEU A 508 -24.46 -5.92 25.81
CA LEU A 508 -24.17 -5.44 27.17
C LEU A 508 -24.04 -3.90 27.24
N GLY A 509 -24.01 -3.22 26.08
CA GLY A 509 -23.80 -1.77 25.96
C GLY A 509 -22.40 -1.29 26.37
N ILE A 510 -21.45 -2.20 26.61
CA ILE A 510 -20.17 -1.94 27.30
C ILE A 510 -19.10 -1.24 26.45
N ALA A 511 -19.29 -1.15 25.13
CA ALA A 511 -18.41 -0.34 24.27
C ALA A 511 -19.20 0.52 23.25
N GLY A 512 -18.54 1.56 22.75
CA GLY A 512 -19.00 2.43 21.68
C GLY A 512 -18.05 2.34 20.50
N LEU A 513 -18.21 1.30 19.68
CA LEU A 513 -17.28 1.00 18.57
C LEU A 513 -17.34 2.07 17.48
N LYS A 514 -18.54 2.40 16.96
CA LYS A 514 -18.69 3.41 15.89
C LYS A 514 -18.09 4.77 16.29
N LYS A 515 -18.60 5.39 17.37
CA LYS A 515 -18.09 6.67 17.87
C LYS A 515 -16.62 6.65 18.27
N GLY A 516 -16.07 5.50 18.65
CA GLY A 516 -14.63 5.36 18.91
C GLY A 516 -13.80 5.37 17.62
N ALA A 517 -14.29 4.72 16.56
CA ALA A 517 -13.66 4.75 15.25
C ALA A 517 -13.78 6.13 14.58
N ASP A 518 -14.92 6.81 14.77
CA ASP A 518 -15.15 8.18 14.28
C ASP A 518 -14.14 9.19 14.89
N VAL A 519 -13.64 8.95 16.11
CA VAL A 519 -12.73 9.86 16.84
C VAL A 519 -11.25 9.44 16.75
N ALA A 520 -10.95 8.14 16.85
CA ALA A 520 -9.57 7.62 16.93
C ALA A 520 -9.11 6.88 15.66
N GLY A 521 -9.94 6.82 14.62
CA GLY A 521 -9.66 6.10 13.38
C GLY A 521 -9.93 4.59 13.47
N GLY A 522 -9.52 3.85 12.44
CA GLY A 522 -9.80 2.42 12.32
C GLY A 522 -9.39 1.61 13.56
N ARG A 523 -10.32 0.80 14.09
CA ARG A 523 -10.22 0.04 15.36
C ARG A 523 -10.29 0.87 16.66
N GLY A 524 -10.55 2.17 16.59
CA GLY A 524 -10.89 2.97 17.78
C GLY A 524 -12.17 2.50 18.47
N PHE A 525 -12.21 2.55 19.81
CA PHE A 525 -13.39 2.23 20.61
C PHE A 525 -13.41 3.05 21.91
N TYR A 526 -14.60 3.34 22.42
CA TYR A 526 -14.80 3.76 23.81
C TYR A 526 -15.29 2.59 24.65
N LEU A 527 -14.68 2.30 25.81
CA LEU A 527 -15.35 1.51 26.85
C LEU A 527 -16.37 2.38 27.60
N LYS A 528 -17.48 1.77 28.04
CA LYS A 528 -18.59 2.43 28.74
C LYS A 528 -19.04 1.61 29.94
N GLY A 529 -19.43 2.30 31.02
CA GLY A 529 -20.10 1.71 32.18
C GLY A 529 -19.37 0.47 32.72
N ASP A 530 -20.05 -0.68 32.71
CA ASP A 530 -19.51 -1.93 33.23
C ASP A 530 -18.32 -2.48 32.42
N GLY A 531 -18.14 -2.07 31.15
CA GLY A 531 -16.94 -2.38 30.37
C GLY A 531 -15.69 -1.69 30.92
N VAL A 532 -15.83 -0.44 31.39
CA VAL A 532 -14.73 0.26 32.07
C VAL A 532 -14.42 -0.42 33.40
N ARG A 533 -15.45 -0.83 34.14
CA ARG A 533 -15.26 -1.57 35.41
C ARG A 533 -14.56 -2.90 35.20
N LEU A 534 -14.99 -3.71 34.22
CA LEU A 534 -14.38 -5.01 33.95
C LEU A 534 -12.91 -4.89 33.50
N ASN A 535 -12.59 -3.86 32.72
CA ASN A 535 -11.22 -3.55 32.35
C ASN A 535 -10.35 -3.19 33.57
N GLN A 536 -10.86 -2.32 34.46
CA GLN A 536 -10.15 -1.95 35.69
C GLN A 536 -10.06 -3.12 36.69
N ALA A 537 -11.09 -3.98 36.75
CA ALA A 537 -11.09 -5.18 37.57
C ALA A 537 -9.99 -6.16 37.14
N LEU A 538 -9.83 -6.38 35.83
CA LEU A 538 -8.75 -7.19 35.26
C LEU A 538 -7.36 -6.60 35.54
N ILE A 539 -7.20 -5.26 35.49
CA ILE A 539 -5.95 -4.58 35.84
C ILE A 539 -5.62 -4.79 37.31
N ASN A 540 -6.56 -4.48 38.22
CA ASN A 540 -6.34 -4.58 39.66
C ASN A 540 -6.07 -6.02 40.10
N PHE A 541 -6.88 -6.98 39.61
CA PHE A 541 -6.64 -8.41 39.81
C PHE A 541 -5.22 -8.81 39.38
N GLY A 542 -4.76 -8.35 38.20
CA GLY A 542 -3.42 -8.65 37.70
C GLY A 542 -2.29 -8.03 38.54
N LEU A 543 -2.46 -6.80 39.05
CA LEU A 543 -1.50 -6.16 39.96
C LEU A 543 -1.40 -6.93 41.28
N ASP A 544 -2.53 -7.21 41.91
CA ASP A 544 -2.65 -8.02 43.12
C ASP A 544 -2.00 -9.40 42.96
N PHE A 545 -2.27 -10.07 41.85
CA PHE A 545 -1.75 -11.41 41.52
C PHE A 545 -0.21 -11.43 41.47
N LEU A 546 0.40 -10.40 40.86
CA LEU A 546 1.86 -10.26 40.73
C LEU A 546 2.53 -9.82 42.03
N GLU A 547 1.94 -8.87 42.77
CA GLU A 547 2.50 -8.40 44.04
C GLU A 547 2.52 -9.52 45.09
N LYS A 548 1.45 -10.33 45.17
CA LYS A 548 1.39 -11.56 46.00
C LYS A 548 2.46 -12.61 45.62
N ARG A 549 3.07 -12.50 44.43
CA ARG A 549 4.15 -13.36 43.93
C ARG A 549 5.53 -12.67 43.97
N GLY A 550 5.64 -11.51 44.62
CA GLY A 550 6.90 -10.80 44.86
C GLY A 550 7.42 -9.96 43.70
N HIS A 551 6.61 -9.70 42.67
CA HIS A 551 6.98 -8.80 41.58
C HIS A 551 6.79 -7.33 42.00
N THR A 552 7.78 -6.49 41.70
CA THR A 552 7.64 -5.04 41.90
C THR A 552 6.72 -4.44 40.83
N LEU A 553 5.61 -3.84 41.26
CA LEU A 553 4.69 -3.15 40.35
C LEU A 553 5.36 -1.93 39.69
N LEU A 554 5.24 -1.80 38.37
CA LEU A 554 5.93 -0.77 37.58
C LEU A 554 4.98 -0.11 36.57
N HIS A 555 4.72 1.19 36.75
CA HIS A 555 4.00 2.00 35.78
C HIS A 555 4.99 2.66 34.80
N THR A 556 4.95 2.24 33.52
CA THR A 556 5.89 2.71 32.48
C THR A 556 5.36 3.93 31.71
N PRO A 557 6.22 4.89 31.30
CA PRO A 557 5.82 5.95 30.38
C PRO A 557 5.30 5.38 29.04
N PHE A 558 4.08 5.73 28.65
CA PHE A 558 3.45 5.25 27.42
C PHE A 558 4.13 5.76 26.13
N PHE A 559 4.96 6.80 26.23
CA PHE A 559 5.75 7.34 25.13
C PHE A 559 7.24 7.22 25.43
N MET A 560 7.99 6.63 24.48
CA MET A 560 9.44 6.47 24.56
C MET A 560 10.14 7.18 23.40
N ARG A 561 11.35 7.69 23.64
CA ARG A 561 12.19 8.28 22.58
C ARG A 561 12.52 7.23 21.52
N LYS A 562 12.46 7.59 20.23
CA LYS A 562 12.71 6.68 19.09
C LYS A 562 14.01 5.88 19.23
N GLU A 563 15.07 6.50 19.75
CA GLU A 563 16.39 5.89 19.99
C GLU A 563 16.41 4.83 21.11
N VAL A 564 15.48 4.92 22.06
CA VAL A 564 15.26 3.93 23.14
C VAL A 564 14.34 2.82 22.64
N VAL A 565 13.25 3.16 21.95
CA VAL A 565 12.40 2.18 21.25
C VAL A 565 13.24 1.31 20.33
N ALA A 566 14.16 1.89 19.54
CA ALA A 566 15.06 1.15 18.66
C ALA A 566 16.06 0.20 19.38
N ARG A 567 16.21 0.29 20.71
CA ARG A 567 16.99 -0.67 21.53
C ARG A 567 16.10 -1.75 22.15
N CYS A 568 14.89 -1.40 22.57
CA CYS A 568 13.96 -2.31 23.25
C CYS A 568 13.02 -3.09 22.30
N ALA A 569 12.81 -2.61 21.07
CA ALA A 569 11.83 -3.16 20.14
C ALA A 569 12.30 -4.46 19.44
N GLN A 570 12.25 -5.56 20.19
CA GLN A 570 11.44 -6.75 19.84
C GLN A 570 11.45 -7.72 21.03
N LEU A 571 10.26 -8.17 21.41
CA LEU A 571 9.93 -8.96 22.61
C LEU A 571 9.26 -10.28 22.13
N ALA A 572 9.10 -11.34 22.92
CA ALA A 572 8.84 -11.30 24.36
C ALA A 572 9.20 -12.59 25.14
N GLN A 573 8.70 -12.62 26.38
CA GLN A 573 7.92 -13.68 27.03
C GLN A 573 8.49 -14.51 28.25
N PHE A 574 7.64 -14.93 29.25
CA PHE A 574 7.74 -15.99 30.35
C PHE A 574 6.84 -15.67 31.61
N ASP A 575 6.03 -16.51 32.29
CA ASP A 575 5.39 -17.85 32.08
C ASP A 575 4.21 -18.16 33.07
N GLU A 576 3.24 -19.03 32.70
CA GLU A 576 2.05 -19.58 33.42
C GLU A 576 1.20 -18.70 34.41
N GLU A 577 -0.03 -18.27 34.02
CA GLU A 577 -0.87 -17.41 34.91
C GLU A 577 -2.43 -17.59 34.95
N LEU A 578 -3.14 -18.00 33.89
CA LEU A 578 -4.59 -17.70 33.73
C LEU A 578 -5.63 -18.51 34.56
N TYR A 579 -5.23 -19.33 35.54
CA TYR A 579 -6.13 -20.32 36.18
C TYR A 579 -7.33 -19.72 36.94
N GLU A 580 -7.14 -18.64 37.69
CA GLU A 580 -8.13 -18.11 38.65
C GLU A 580 -9.39 -17.50 37.96
N LEU A 581 -9.37 -17.36 36.62
CA LEU A 581 -10.51 -16.90 35.82
C LEU A 581 -11.37 -18.05 35.24
N ASN A 582 -11.02 -19.32 35.50
CA ASN A 582 -11.72 -20.52 35.05
C ASN A 582 -12.07 -20.58 33.54
N LEU A 583 -11.26 -19.95 32.68
CA LEU A 583 -11.40 -19.99 31.22
C LEU A 583 -10.74 -21.26 30.65
N PRO A 584 -11.39 -22.03 29.75
CA PRO A 584 -10.76 -23.19 29.13
C PRO A 584 -9.64 -22.75 28.18
N TYR A 585 -8.49 -23.43 28.20
CA TYR A 585 -7.31 -23.05 27.40
C TYR A 585 -6.43 -24.23 26.98
N GLN A 586 -5.50 -23.97 26.06
CA GLN A 586 -4.35 -24.82 25.79
C GLN A 586 -3.04 -24.01 25.86
N VAL A 587 -1.96 -24.65 26.30
CA VAL A 587 -0.59 -24.13 26.20
C VAL A 587 0.07 -24.84 25.04
N VAL A 588 0.52 -24.07 24.04
CA VAL A 588 1.21 -24.57 22.86
C VAL A 588 2.69 -24.21 22.91
N SER A 589 3.57 -25.18 22.66
CA SER A 589 4.99 -24.93 22.39
C SER A 589 5.10 -24.44 20.95
N ILE A 590 5.48 -23.18 20.78
CA ILE A 590 5.54 -22.59 19.45
C ILE A 590 6.78 -23.09 18.74
N VAL A 591 6.57 -23.72 17.58
CA VAL A 591 7.62 -24.33 16.76
C VAL A 591 8.68 -23.31 16.35
N SER A 592 9.92 -23.75 16.12
CA SER A 592 11.05 -22.82 15.96
C SER A 592 10.95 -21.87 14.76
N GLY A 593 10.10 -22.15 13.77
CA GLY A 593 9.81 -21.26 12.64
C GLY A 593 8.80 -20.14 12.93
N ALA A 594 8.10 -20.19 14.06
CA ALA A 594 7.18 -19.15 14.55
C ALA A 594 7.74 -18.40 15.79
N LEU A 595 9.00 -18.68 16.16
CA LEU A 595 9.80 -17.82 17.03
C LEU A 595 10.16 -16.51 16.30
N ASN A 596 10.24 -15.42 17.05
CA ASN A 596 10.89 -14.20 16.61
C ASN A 596 12.36 -14.18 17.06
N ASP A 597 13.22 -13.42 16.37
CA ASP A 597 14.68 -13.39 16.51
C ASP A 597 15.23 -13.30 17.95
N ALA A 598 14.43 -12.76 18.89
CA ALA A 598 14.80 -12.60 20.29
C ALA A 598 14.49 -13.82 21.18
N ALA A 599 13.58 -14.70 20.78
CA ALA A 599 13.07 -15.80 21.59
C ALA A 599 13.86 -17.09 21.36
N SER A 600 14.51 -17.61 22.41
CA SER A 600 15.21 -18.90 22.38
C SER A 600 14.27 -20.12 22.46
N LYS A 601 13.06 -19.89 22.99
CA LYS A 601 11.94 -20.83 23.15
C LYS A 601 10.70 -20.00 23.47
N LYS A 602 9.50 -20.38 22.99
CA LYS A 602 8.24 -19.63 23.11
C LYS A 602 7.07 -20.59 23.42
N TYR A 603 6.21 -20.21 24.35
CA TYR A 603 4.91 -20.83 24.63
C TYR A 603 3.82 -19.79 24.44
N ASP A 604 2.66 -20.16 23.90
CA ASP A 604 1.47 -19.31 23.95
C ASP A 604 0.35 -20.04 24.71
N LEU A 605 -0.41 -19.29 25.50
CA LEU A 605 -1.66 -19.78 26.08
C LEU A 605 -2.80 -19.23 25.24
N GLU A 606 -3.49 -20.15 24.58
CA GLU A 606 -4.63 -19.87 23.74
C GLU A 606 -5.90 -20.29 24.48
N ALA A 607 -6.79 -19.34 24.76
CA ALA A 607 -8.07 -19.61 25.41
C ALA A 607 -9.14 -19.99 24.39
N TRP A 608 -10.12 -20.79 24.81
CA TRP A 608 -11.23 -21.25 23.99
C TRP A 608 -12.29 -20.15 23.84
N PHE A 609 -12.63 -19.81 22.60
CA PHE A 609 -13.72 -18.90 22.26
C PHE A 609 -14.91 -19.73 21.75
N PRO A 610 -15.89 -20.08 22.61
CA PRO A 610 -16.88 -21.10 22.29
C PRO A 610 -17.86 -20.71 21.18
N ALA A 611 -18.17 -19.43 20.99
CA ALA A 611 -19.01 -18.99 19.87
C ALA A 611 -18.24 -18.97 18.54
N SER A 612 -16.90 -18.82 18.61
CA SER A 612 -16.01 -18.97 17.45
C SER A 612 -15.54 -20.41 17.20
N GLN A 613 -15.81 -21.33 18.13
CA GLN A 613 -15.28 -22.71 18.19
C GLN A 613 -13.77 -22.83 17.87
N THR A 614 -12.97 -21.88 18.35
CA THR A 614 -11.52 -21.83 18.13
C THR A 614 -10.78 -21.42 19.38
N TYR A 615 -9.53 -21.85 19.50
CA TYR A 615 -8.57 -21.25 20.41
C TYR A 615 -8.07 -19.90 19.86
N ARG A 616 -7.70 -18.97 20.75
CA ARG A 616 -7.05 -17.68 20.42
C ARG A 616 -6.05 -17.28 21.51
N GLU A 617 -4.86 -16.83 21.12
CA GLU A 617 -3.81 -16.30 22.02
C GLU A 617 -4.38 -15.24 23.01
N LEU A 618 -4.19 -15.46 24.30
CA LEU A 618 -4.35 -14.42 25.34
C LEU A 618 -3.01 -14.02 25.99
N VAL A 619 -2.10 -14.97 26.15
CA VAL A 619 -0.85 -14.85 26.91
C VAL A 619 0.31 -15.48 26.13
N SER A 620 1.51 -14.96 26.36
CA SER A 620 2.75 -15.24 25.61
C SER A 620 3.88 -15.48 26.65
N CYS A 621 4.59 -16.64 26.64
CA CYS A 621 5.54 -17.14 27.66
C CYS A 621 6.87 -17.84 27.15
N SER A 622 8.07 -17.24 27.25
CA SER A 622 9.31 -17.46 26.40
C SER A 622 10.63 -17.53 27.18
N ASN A 623 11.78 -17.39 26.50
CA ASN A 623 13.01 -16.85 27.13
C ASN A 623 13.85 -16.03 26.12
N CYS A 624 14.17 -14.76 26.39
CA CYS A 624 15.00 -13.93 25.49
C CYS A 624 16.52 -14.10 25.69
N THR A 625 16.95 -14.81 26.73
CA THR A 625 18.37 -14.92 27.16
C THR A 625 19.03 -13.53 27.23
N ASP A 626 20.29 -13.38 26.81
CA ASP A 626 20.99 -12.10 26.83
C ASP A 626 20.84 -11.25 25.54
N TYR A 627 20.03 -11.70 24.56
CA TYR A 627 19.86 -11.06 23.25
C TYR A 627 19.50 -9.56 23.37
N GLN A 628 18.49 -9.26 24.18
CA GLN A 628 18.04 -7.90 24.45
C GLN A 628 19.04 -7.13 25.35
N ALA A 629 19.63 -7.80 26.34
CA ALA A 629 20.58 -7.21 27.28
C ALA A 629 21.87 -6.75 26.57
N ARG A 630 22.33 -7.48 25.54
CA ARG A 630 23.44 -7.07 24.65
C ARG A 630 23.16 -5.73 23.97
N ARG A 631 21.94 -5.56 23.43
CA ARG A 631 21.49 -4.36 22.69
C ARG A 631 21.24 -3.14 23.58
N MET A 632 20.93 -3.37 24.85
CA MET A 632 20.75 -2.32 25.87
C MET A 632 22.02 -2.06 26.73
N GLU A 633 23.09 -2.84 26.52
CA GLU A 633 24.29 -2.89 27.37
C GLU A 633 24.04 -3.20 28.86
N THR A 634 23.05 -4.04 29.16
CA THR A 634 22.69 -4.46 30.53
C THR A 634 23.63 -5.57 31.01
N LEU A 635 24.74 -5.17 31.65
CA LEU A 635 25.81 -6.06 32.08
C LEU A 635 25.49 -6.85 33.37
N TYR A 636 26.16 -8.00 33.54
CA TYR A 636 26.09 -8.83 34.74
C TYR A 636 27.47 -9.01 35.38
N GLY A 637 27.56 -8.75 36.70
CA GLY A 637 28.77 -8.93 37.52
C GLY A 637 29.70 -7.72 37.59
N GLN A 638 30.69 -7.78 38.48
CA GLN A 638 31.73 -6.77 38.64
C GLN A 638 32.96 -7.07 37.77
N LYS A 639 33.64 -6.03 37.26
CA LYS A 639 34.87 -6.16 36.46
C LYS A 639 36.01 -6.79 37.28
N LYS A 640 36.28 -8.08 37.08
CA LYS A 640 37.56 -8.71 37.44
C LYS A 640 38.58 -8.48 36.33
N SER A 641 39.82 -8.14 36.69
CA SER A 641 40.82 -7.58 35.76
C SER A 641 41.27 -8.48 34.59
N ASN A 642 40.91 -9.77 34.60
CA ASN A 642 41.33 -10.75 33.59
C ASN A 642 40.19 -11.29 32.70
N GLU A 643 38.93 -10.86 32.87
CA GLU A 643 37.83 -11.34 32.01
C GLU A 643 37.69 -10.50 30.73
N GLN A 644 38.19 -11.03 29.60
CA GLN A 644 38.14 -10.35 28.30
C GLN A 644 36.74 -10.20 27.69
N LYS A 645 35.72 -10.90 28.20
CA LYS A 645 34.39 -11.01 27.57
C LYS A 645 33.31 -10.41 28.47
N LYS A 646 32.59 -9.38 27.97
CA LYS A 646 31.41 -8.81 28.63
C LYS A 646 30.37 -9.91 28.92
N LYS A 647 29.86 -9.94 30.15
CA LYS A 647 28.71 -10.76 30.58
C LYS A 647 27.49 -9.85 30.69
N TYR A 648 26.33 -10.41 30.36
CA TYR A 648 25.05 -9.70 30.28
C TYR A 648 24.00 -10.44 31.11
N VAL A 649 22.95 -9.73 31.54
CA VAL A 649 21.80 -10.38 32.21
C VAL A 649 20.95 -11.17 31.21
N HIS A 650 20.19 -12.15 31.67
CA HIS A 650 19.10 -12.73 30.89
C HIS A 650 17.81 -11.94 31.11
N LEU A 651 16.95 -11.86 30.09
CA LEU A 651 15.67 -11.15 30.13
C LEU A 651 14.51 -12.04 29.67
N LEU A 652 13.38 -11.92 30.37
CA LEU A 652 12.13 -12.67 30.19
C LEU A 652 10.95 -11.73 30.54
N ASN A 653 9.74 -11.94 30.00
CA ASN A 653 8.64 -10.94 30.12
C ASN A 653 7.22 -11.42 29.72
N SER A 654 6.45 -12.08 30.61
CA SER A 654 5.04 -12.48 30.38
C SER A 654 4.14 -11.36 29.83
N THR A 655 3.12 -11.74 29.06
CA THR A 655 1.87 -10.97 28.98
C THR A 655 0.89 -11.56 29.99
N LEU A 656 0.79 -11.01 31.20
CA LEU A 656 -0.13 -11.52 32.24
C LEU A 656 -1.60 -11.53 31.78
N ILE A 657 -2.13 -10.34 31.45
CA ILE A 657 -3.51 -10.13 31.01
C ILE A 657 -3.49 -9.09 29.88
N ALA A 658 -3.90 -9.49 28.67
CA ALA A 658 -4.26 -8.57 27.60
C ALA A 658 -5.74 -8.19 27.77
N THR A 659 -6.00 -7.08 28.48
CA THR A 659 -7.31 -6.72 29.05
C THR A 659 -8.49 -6.91 28.09
N GLU A 660 -8.45 -6.35 26.89
CA GLU A 660 -9.58 -6.41 25.95
C GLU A 660 -9.77 -7.81 25.36
N ARG A 661 -8.69 -8.56 25.11
CA ARG A 661 -8.80 -9.95 24.65
C ARG A 661 -9.39 -10.84 25.75
N THR A 662 -8.95 -10.66 27.00
CA THR A 662 -9.46 -11.39 28.16
C THR A 662 -10.93 -11.04 28.43
N MET A 663 -11.34 -9.76 28.30
CA MET A 663 -12.75 -9.37 28.33
C MET A 663 -13.58 -10.12 27.28
N CYS A 664 -13.11 -10.18 26.02
CA CYS A 664 -13.79 -10.91 24.95
C CYS A 664 -13.92 -12.41 25.24
N CYS A 665 -12.88 -13.02 25.84
CA CYS A 665 -12.91 -14.43 26.25
C CYS A 665 -13.88 -14.68 27.41
N ILE A 666 -13.90 -13.80 28.42
CA ILE A 666 -14.83 -13.87 29.55
C ILE A 666 -16.27 -13.79 29.06
N ILE A 667 -16.62 -12.78 28.26
CA ILE A 667 -18.02 -12.60 27.86
C ILE A 667 -18.53 -13.76 26.99
N GLU A 668 -17.71 -14.37 26.13
CA GLU A 668 -18.14 -15.57 25.39
C GLU A 668 -18.31 -16.81 26.29
N ASN A 669 -17.41 -17.05 27.24
CA ASN A 669 -17.47 -18.25 28.09
C ASN A 669 -18.51 -18.15 29.22
N TYR A 670 -18.78 -16.94 29.73
CA TYR A 670 -19.72 -16.71 30.84
C TYR A 670 -21.12 -16.22 30.40
N GLN A 671 -21.44 -16.26 29.10
CA GLN A 671 -22.77 -15.86 28.63
C GLN A 671 -23.89 -16.80 29.09
N ARG A 672 -25.01 -16.18 29.43
CA ARG A 672 -26.34 -16.76 29.67
C ARG A 672 -27.31 -16.23 28.60
N GLU A 673 -28.59 -16.55 28.71
CA GLU A 673 -29.60 -16.12 27.72
C GLU A 673 -29.88 -14.61 27.79
N ASP A 674 -29.78 -14.04 28.99
CA ASP A 674 -30.17 -12.69 29.41
C ASP A 674 -28.97 -11.77 29.77
N GLY A 675 -27.75 -12.29 29.82
CA GLY A 675 -26.55 -11.52 30.14
C GLY A 675 -25.26 -12.35 30.19
N VAL A 676 -24.33 -11.92 31.02
CA VAL A 676 -23.01 -12.54 31.26
C VAL A 676 -22.69 -12.56 32.74
N GLU A 677 -22.25 -13.71 33.26
CA GLU A 677 -21.74 -13.84 34.64
C GLU A 677 -20.33 -13.25 34.79
N ILE A 678 -20.02 -12.72 35.97
CA ILE A 678 -18.70 -12.19 36.32
C ILE A 678 -17.92 -13.33 37.02
N PRO A 679 -16.72 -13.71 36.53
CA PRO A 679 -15.86 -14.71 37.18
C PRO A 679 -15.62 -14.35 38.65
N GLU A 680 -15.68 -15.33 39.55
CA GLU A 680 -15.64 -15.13 41.01
C GLU A 680 -14.46 -14.25 41.47
N ALA A 681 -13.25 -14.52 40.96
CA ALA A 681 -12.04 -13.77 41.24
C ALA A 681 -12.07 -12.28 40.80
N LEU A 682 -13.03 -11.87 39.97
CA LEU A 682 -13.24 -10.48 39.55
C LEU A 682 -14.41 -9.79 40.28
N GLN A 683 -15.24 -10.51 41.05
CA GLN A 683 -16.46 -9.95 41.65
C GLN A 683 -16.15 -8.88 42.71
N GLU A 684 -15.11 -9.08 43.53
CA GLU A 684 -14.61 -8.09 44.49
C GLU A 684 -14.21 -6.79 43.78
N PHE A 685 -13.33 -6.88 42.78
CA PHE A 685 -12.86 -5.74 41.98
C PHE A 685 -13.97 -5.08 41.13
N MET A 686 -15.06 -5.80 40.82
CA MET A 686 -16.26 -5.27 40.17
C MET A 686 -17.24 -4.58 41.15
N GLY A 687 -16.92 -4.54 42.45
CA GLY A 687 -17.73 -3.95 43.50
C GLY A 687 -18.88 -4.85 43.96
N GLY A 688 -18.62 -6.16 44.09
CA GLY A 688 -19.59 -7.17 44.50
C GLY A 688 -20.59 -7.57 43.41
N LYS A 689 -20.41 -7.13 42.16
CA LYS A 689 -21.27 -7.54 41.04
C LYS A 689 -20.95 -8.97 40.60
N THR A 690 -21.99 -9.79 40.50
CA THR A 690 -21.92 -11.18 40.01
C THR A 690 -22.38 -11.34 38.56
N PHE A 691 -23.09 -10.36 38.00
CA PHE A 691 -23.76 -10.47 36.69
C PHE A 691 -23.80 -9.14 35.92
N LEU A 692 -23.82 -9.24 34.59
CA LEU A 692 -23.97 -8.15 33.63
C LEU A 692 -25.15 -8.45 32.69
N PRO A 693 -26.34 -7.86 32.91
CA PRO A 693 -27.50 -8.09 32.05
C PRO A 693 -27.32 -7.44 30.67
N PHE A 694 -27.95 -8.02 29.64
CA PHE A 694 -28.11 -7.35 28.36
C PHE A 694 -29.01 -6.10 28.50
N ARG A 695 -28.72 -5.11 27.67
CA ARG A 695 -29.39 -3.82 27.56
C ARG A 695 -30.00 -3.76 26.17
N ASN A 696 -31.32 -3.95 26.10
CA ASN A 696 -32.12 -3.79 24.88
C ASN A 696 -32.00 -2.37 24.31
#